data_AF-A0AA42NLB3-F1
#
_entry.id   AF-A0AA42NLB3-F1
#
_cell.length_a   1.000
_cell.length_b   1.000
_cell.length_c   1.000
_cell.angle_alpha   90.00
_cell.angle_beta   90.00
_cell.angle_gamma   90.00
#
_symmetry.space_group_name_H-M   'P 1'
#
loop_
_entity.id
_entity.type
_entity.pdbx_description
1 polymer ?
#
loop_
_entity_poly.entity_id
_entity_poly.type
_entity_poly.pdbx_seq_one_letter_code
_entity_poly.pdbx_strand_id
1 'polypeptide(L)'
;MSYPVLINVVLSLALLLLLIFSRRPLWPKSILVALFLLVAGAWWGANRFTDSGFDLSVLYHLQTGVKGAGYSEYLPELLIVCTSLAAVLIALTLPLWRRAWGFVPSSLFVVAYGLSLWLAPGPGSLYSLMKEYGSLAGSVEDKAQEYRTPAGTLKRPRNVVYIYAESLERTYLDEERFPELMLNIKRLSSEALDFSGIAQLPGTGWTIAGMVSSQCGVPLSMPVSQGNTMAGRSSFLSGATCLGDFLVGQGYRAAFYGGADSSFAGKHGFLTQHGFDKVVGLEYFSTLPELAAEDMSAWGVKDDVLLDHAYKAYEALSADSAPFLLSLLTLDTHHPSGHMSASCSGLHYAHSDLPMLQAVHCSDHLLGSFVDKIRRSPWGADTVVVLASDHLAMVNDAQTLLQGNGEPRKNLFLIFDPGRAPGVIETKGAVLDEGATVLDVLGASEPALGFGRSLLGTGSDDGMSQAHARKDPLGGYMSFARGLWLAPSIDQGVTVEGDQLRIGEETTTLPLLVSLEDGGRIREFYLNNPLGSFMSLPPERYYLYVDLCEVQGRPGDGYCMLYGKKGVWNIPFSQEDLLQTVVPTEPQHLRRREVWNGPAWHVAMRDQLQVLSGGFPHPSKVIRGQEQAVPERGLTVYDLSAEGEFLAATRYDTCADTVEEPTVTVSGRYRLVVSADSALCEDRGLLEKLGLELGSEVISALQFRQPYMGIFDRQEGRWLVELSGEKETVLHRFFSLSGHQLVRPCELLGRCGRELGALQR
;
A
#
# COMPACT_ATOMS: atom_id res chain seq x y z
N MET A 1 -28.08 -15.34 -8.54
CA MET A 1 -26.72 -15.45 -9.11
C MET A 1 -26.71 -14.69 -10.42
N SER A 2 -25.85 -13.68 -10.59
CA SER A 2 -25.78 -12.92 -11.83
C SER A 2 -25.27 -13.79 -13.00
N TYR A 3 -25.65 -13.44 -14.22
CA TYR A 3 -25.27 -14.19 -15.43
C TYR A 3 -23.74 -14.38 -15.59
N PRO A 4 -22.88 -13.38 -15.30
CA PRO A 4 -21.42 -13.54 -15.36
C PRO A 4 -20.87 -14.54 -14.33
N VAL A 5 -21.46 -14.58 -13.12
CA VAL A 5 -21.06 -15.53 -12.07
C VAL A 5 -21.41 -16.96 -12.49
N LEU A 6 -22.59 -17.17 -13.09
CA LEU A 6 -22.99 -18.49 -13.60
C LEU A 6 -22.04 -18.99 -14.70
N ILE A 7 -21.67 -18.12 -15.65
CA ILE A 7 -20.69 -18.46 -16.69
C ILE A 7 -19.39 -18.94 -16.06
N ASN A 8 -18.86 -18.19 -15.09
CA ASN A 8 -17.60 -18.55 -14.43
C ASN A 8 -17.65 -19.91 -13.72
N VAL A 9 -18.74 -20.20 -13.00
CA VAL A 9 -18.92 -21.49 -12.32
C VAL A 9 -19.01 -22.64 -13.33
N VAL A 10 -19.79 -22.48 -14.39
CA VAL A 10 -19.96 -23.50 -15.43
C VAL A 10 -18.63 -23.78 -16.15
N LEU A 11 -17.90 -22.74 -16.53
CA LEU A 11 -16.59 -22.90 -17.20
C LEU A 11 -15.55 -23.56 -16.28
N SER A 12 -15.54 -23.19 -15.00
CA SER A 12 -14.66 -23.79 -13.99
C SER A 12 -14.91 -25.28 -13.82
N LEU A 13 -16.18 -25.68 -13.68
CA LEU A 13 -16.58 -27.09 -13.57
C LEU A 13 -16.29 -27.85 -14.88
N ALA A 14 -16.54 -27.25 -16.04
CA ALA A 14 -16.25 -27.87 -17.33
C ALA A 14 -14.75 -28.14 -17.51
N LEU A 15 -13.87 -27.19 -17.15
CA LEU A 15 -12.42 -27.37 -17.24
C LEU A 15 -11.91 -28.43 -16.26
N LEU A 16 -12.44 -28.48 -15.04
CA LEU A 16 -12.13 -29.55 -14.08
C LEU A 16 -12.54 -30.93 -14.62
N LEU A 17 -13.74 -31.07 -15.18
CA LEU A 17 -14.19 -32.32 -15.79
C LEU A 17 -13.32 -32.71 -17.00
N LEU A 18 -13.00 -31.76 -17.88
CA LEU A 18 -12.11 -32.00 -19.01
C LEU A 18 -10.72 -32.45 -18.56
N LEU A 19 -10.19 -31.86 -17.49
CA LEU A 19 -8.92 -32.27 -16.89
C LEU A 19 -8.97 -33.73 -16.39
N ILE A 20 -10.05 -34.11 -15.69
CA ILE A 20 -10.28 -35.47 -15.17
C ILE A 20 -10.28 -36.51 -16.31
N PHE A 21 -10.88 -36.19 -17.47
CA PHE A 21 -11.00 -37.12 -18.59
C PHE A 21 -9.92 -36.97 -19.68
N SER A 22 -8.99 -36.02 -19.52
CA SER A 22 -7.96 -35.70 -20.50
C SER A 22 -6.88 -36.79 -20.67
N ARG A 23 -6.38 -36.97 -21.89
CA ARG A 23 -5.15 -37.74 -22.17
C ARG A 23 -3.92 -37.07 -21.57
N ARG A 24 -2.86 -37.85 -21.29
CA ARG A 24 -1.54 -37.32 -20.87
C ARG A 24 -0.94 -36.42 -21.97
N PRO A 25 -0.06 -35.46 -21.64
CA PRO A 25 0.40 -35.09 -20.29
C PRO A 25 -0.66 -34.30 -19.49
N LEU A 26 -0.70 -34.53 -18.18
CA LEU A 26 -1.68 -33.89 -17.27
C LEU A 26 -1.13 -32.66 -16.56
N TRP A 27 0.16 -32.61 -16.26
CA TRP A 27 0.77 -31.50 -15.54
C TRP A 27 0.52 -30.13 -16.18
N PRO A 28 0.78 -29.91 -17.50
CA PRO A 28 0.52 -28.61 -18.11
C PRO A 28 -0.95 -28.21 -18.05
N LYS A 29 -1.86 -29.17 -18.24
CA LYS A 29 -3.31 -28.94 -18.20
C LYS A 29 -3.79 -28.60 -16.79
N SER A 30 -3.20 -29.25 -15.79
CA SER A 30 -3.49 -29.01 -14.37
C SER A 30 -3.07 -27.61 -13.95
N ILE A 31 -1.88 -27.16 -14.39
CA ILE A 31 -1.41 -25.79 -14.17
C ILE A 31 -2.34 -24.78 -14.84
N LEU A 32 -2.75 -25.01 -16.09
CA LEU A 32 -3.69 -24.14 -16.79
C LEU A 32 -5.05 -24.05 -16.08
N VAL A 33 -5.64 -25.19 -15.69
CA VAL A 33 -6.89 -25.20 -14.92
C VAL A 33 -6.72 -24.49 -13.57
N ALA A 34 -5.62 -24.73 -12.86
CA ALA A 34 -5.32 -24.06 -11.61
C ALA A 34 -5.23 -22.53 -11.76
N LEU A 35 -4.54 -22.03 -12.80
CA LEU A 35 -4.47 -20.61 -13.11
C LEU A 35 -5.85 -20.03 -13.43
N PHE A 36 -6.66 -20.73 -14.23
CA PHE A 36 -8.02 -20.29 -14.53
C PHE A 36 -8.90 -20.22 -13.27
N LEU A 37 -8.86 -21.24 -12.41
CA LEU A 37 -9.62 -21.28 -11.16
C LEU A 37 -9.17 -20.18 -10.19
N LEU A 38 -7.87 -19.89 -10.14
CA LEU A 38 -7.33 -18.78 -9.34
C LEU A 38 -7.88 -17.44 -9.82
N VAL A 39 -7.82 -17.17 -11.14
CA VAL A 39 -8.34 -15.93 -11.74
C VAL A 39 -9.87 -15.84 -11.57
N ALA A 40 -10.60 -16.94 -11.77
CA ALA A 40 -12.05 -16.98 -11.64
C ALA A 40 -12.49 -16.74 -10.19
N GLY A 41 -11.82 -17.37 -9.21
CA GLY A 41 -12.08 -17.17 -7.79
C GLY A 41 -11.73 -15.76 -7.32
N ALA A 42 -10.57 -15.24 -7.72
CA ALA A 42 -10.16 -13.87 -7.43
C ALA A 42 -11.10 -12.83 -8.06
N TRP A 43 -11.53 -13.06 -9.31
CA TRP A 43 -12.51 -12.21 -9.98
C TRP A 43 -13.85 -12.23 -9.26
N TRP A 44 -14.29 -13.40 -8.79
CA TRP A 44 -15.56 -13.54 -8.09
C TRP A 44 -15.54 -12.72 -6.79
N GLY A 45 -14.44 -12.82 -6.04
CA GLY A 45 -14.23 -12.00 -4.85
C GLY A 45 -14.26 -10.52 -5.19
N ALA A 46 -13.48 -10.08 -6.19
CA ALA A 46 -13.43 -8.69 -6.63
C ALA A 46 -14.80 -8.15 -7.09
N ASN A 47 -15.53 -8.90 -7.92
CA ASN A 47 -16.83 -8.50 -8.46
C ASN A 47 -17.89 -8.30 -7.37
N ARG A 48 -17.72 -8.91 -6.20
CA ARG A 48 -18.64 -8.72 -5.08
C ARG A 48 -18.57 -7.34 -4.45
N PHE A 49 -17.46 -6.64 -4.65
CA PHE A 49 -17.24 -5.26 -4.21
C PHE A 49 -17.50 -4.27 -5.35
N THR A 50 -17.02 -4.60 -6.56
CA THR A 50 -16.93 -3.62 -7.66
C THR A 50 -18.02 -3.67 -8.71
N ASP A 51 -18.83 -4.75 -8.76
CA ASP A 51 -19.75 -5.11 -9.86
C ASP A 51 -19.11 -5.25 -11.26
N SER A 52 -17.79 -5.03 -11.37
CA SER A 52 -17.04 -4.99 -12.63
C SER A 52 -15.87 -5.99 -12.66
N GLY A 53 -15.61 -6.65 -11.54
CA GLY A 53 -14.49 -7.55 -11.36
C GLY A 53 -13.23 -6.81 -10.90
N PHE A 54 -12.13 -7.01 -11.62
CA PHE A 54 -10.87 -6.33 -11.33
C PHE A 54 -10.90 -4.89 -11.85
N ASP A 55 -10.77 -3.93 -10.95
CA ASP A 55 -10.66 -2.50 -11.27
C ASP A 55 -9.52 -1.83 -10.44
N LEU A 56 -9.44 -0.50 -10.51
CA LEU A 56 -8.43 0.25 -9.76
C LEU A 56 -8.63 0.19 -8.24
N SER A 57 -9.85 0.00 -7.75
CA SER A 57 -10.12 -0.10 -6.30
C SER A 57 -9.54 -1.39 -5.72
N VAL A 58 -9.67 -2.51 -6.45
CA VAL A 58 -9.07 -3.78 -6.07
C VAL A 58 -7.55 -3.65 -6.00
N LEU A 59 -6.93 -3.03 -7.02
CA LEU A 59 -5.50 -2.81 -7.04
C LEU A 59 -5.04 -1.92 -5.87
N TYR A 60 -5.80 -0.87 -5.58
CA TYR A 60 -5.54 0.04 -4.46
C TYR A 60 -5.52 -0.70 -3.12
N HIS A 61 -6.57 -1.46 -2.80
CA HIS A 61 -6.68 -2.17 -1.53
C HIS A 61 -5.68 -3.34 -1.39
N LEU A 62 -5.24 -3.94 -2.50
CA LEU A 62 -4.13 -4.90 -2.49
C LEU A 62 -2.80 -4.23 -2.09
N GLN A 63 -2.61 -2.95 -2.40
CA GLN A 63 -1.39 -2.20 -2.08
C GLN A 63 -1.42 -1.56 -0.68
N THR A 64 -2.55 -1.00 -0.26
CA THR A 64 -2.70 -0.33 1.04
C THR A 64 -3.05 -1.27 2.18
N GLY A 65 -3.55 -2.47 1.85
CA GLY A 65 -4.12 -3.39 2.83
C GLY A 65 -5.57 -3.04 3.20
N VAL A 66 -6.15 -3.93 3.99
CA VAL A 66 -7.56 -3.91 4.43
C VAL A 66 -7.69 -3.94 5.97
N LYS A 67 -6.64 -3.51 6.68
CA LYS A 67 -6.69 -3.39 8.14
C LYS A 67 -7.80 -2.40 8.54
N GLY A 68 -8.64 -2.80 9.49
CA GLY A 68 -9.83 -2.03 9.90
C GLY A 68 -11.11 -2.36 9.12
N ALA A 69 -11.07 -3.31 8.16
CA ALA A 69 -12.25 -3.76 7.44
C ALA A 69 -13.18 -4.62 8.31
N GLY A 70 -14.50 -4.51 8.07
CA GLY A 70 -15.54 -5.32 8.74
C GLY A 70 -15.64 -6.77 8.24
N TYR A 71 -14.60 -7.58 8.44
CA TYR A 71 -14.49 -8.94 7.88
C TYR A 71 -15.66 -9.88 8.20
N SER A 72 -16.32 -9.71 9.35
CA SER A 72 -17.41 -10.57 9.79
C SER A 72 -18.60 -10.59 8.81
N GLU A 73 -18.77 -9.54 8.03
CA GLU A 73 -19.87 -9.42 7.06
C GLU A 73 -19.61 -10.17 5.76
N TYR A 74 -18.36 -10.53 5.49
CA TYR A 74 -17.92 -11.18 4.25
C TYR A 74 -17.58 -12.65 4.44
N LEU A 75 -18.07 -13.28 5.52
CA LEU A 75 -17.82 -14.69 5.80
C LEU A 75 -18.28 -15.63 4.66
N PRO A 76 -19.47 -15.44 4.04
CA PRO A 76 -19.88 -16.23 2.87
C PRO A 76 -18.93 -16.08 1.68
N GLU A 77 -18.44 -14.87 1.44
CA GLU A 77 -17.49 -14.55 0.37
C GLU A 77 -16.13 -15.23 0.62
N LEU A 78 -15.65 -15.19 1.86
CA LEU A 78 -14.43 -15.87 2.28
C LEU A 78 -14.53 -17.39 2.05
N LEU A 79 -15.67 -18.00 2.36
CA LEU A 79 -15.89 -19.43 2.08
C LEU A 79 -15.76 -19.74 0.58
N ILE A 80 -16.25 -18.87 -0.30
CA ILE A 80 -16.15 -19.06 -1.75
C ILE A 80 -14.71 -18.92 -2.23
N VAL A 81 -13.94 -17.98 -1.69
CA VAL A 81 -12.49 -17.90 -1.95
C VAL A 81 -11.79 -19.17 -1.48
N CYS A 82 -12.09 -19.66 -0.26
CA CYS A 82 -11.52 -20.91 0.26
C CYS A 82 -11.87 -22.13 -0.60
N THR A 83 -13.11 -22.25 -1.07
CA THR A 83 -13.51 -23.35 -1.98
C THR A 83 -12.80 -23.25 -3.34
N SER A 84 -12.58 -22.04 -3.84
CA SER A 84 -11.81 -21.81 -5.08
C SER A 84 -10.35 -22.25 -4.92
N LEU A 85 -9.72 -21.91 -3.79
CA LEU A 85 -8.37 -22.36 -3.46
C LEU A 85 -8.28 -23.88 -3.27
N ALA A 86 -9.27 -24.50 -2.65
CA ALA A 86 -9.35 -25.95 -2.55
C ALA A 86 -9.46 -26.60 -3.94
N ALA A 87 -10.27 -26.03 -4.85
CA ALA A 87 -10.37 -26.50 -6.23
C ALA A 87 -9.04 -26.38 -7.00
N VAL A 88 -8.27 -25.31 -6.77
CA VAL A 88 -6.91 -25.14 -7.30
C VAL A 88 -5.99 -26.27 -6.81
N LEU A 89 -5.99 -26.56 -5.51
CA LEU A 89 -5.18 -27.66 -4.94
C LEU A 89 -5.59 -29.03 -5.49
N ILE A 90 -6.90 -29.27 -5.66
CA ILE A 90 -7.41 -30.49 -6.29
C ILE A 90 -6.89 -30.60 -7.73
N ALA A 91 -6.97 -29.52 -8.52
CA ALA A 91 -6.48 -29.51 -9.89
C ALA A 91 -4.97 -29.83 -9.97
N LEU A 92 -4.15 -29.21 -9.11
CA LEU A 92 -2.70 -29.39 -9.09
C LEU A 92 -2.27 -30.79 -8.61
N THR A 93 -3.02 -31.41 -7.70
CA THR A 93 -2.69 -32.74 -7.18
C THR A 93 -3.23 -33.87 -8.05
N LEU A 94 -4.24 -33.63 -8.89
CA LEU A 94 -4.87 -34.63 -9.75
C LEU A 94 -3.90 -35.51 -10.57
N PRO A 95 -2.79 -34.99 -11.15
CA PRO A 95 -1.80 -35.80 -11.86
C PRO A 95 -1.16 -36.90 -11.01
N LEU A 96 -1.06 -36.71 -9.69
CA LEU A 96 -0.44 -37.65 -8.75
C LEU A 96 -1.35 -38.87 -8.50
N TRP A 97 -2.66 -38.65 -8.45
CA TRP A 97 -3.65 -39.67 -8.07
C TRP A 97 -4.22 -40.41 -9.29
N ARG A 98 -4.17 -39.80 -10.48
CA ARG A 98 -4.83 -40.34 -11.68
C ARG A 98 -4.01 -41.45 -12.36
N ARG A 99 -4.44 -42.69 -12.12
CA ARG A 99 -3.85 -43.92 -12.70
C ARG A 99 -4.52 -44.42 -14.00
N ALA A 100 -5.73 -43.94 -14.33
CA ALA A 100 -6.55 -44.45 -15.46
C ALA A 100 -6.29 -43.77 -16.82
N TRP A 101 -6.77 -44.39 -17.91
CA TRP A 101 -6.69 -43.88 -19.29
C TRP A 101 -7.73 -42.79 -19.56
N GLY A 102 -7.29 -41.66 -20.11
CA GLY A 102 -8.18 -40.57 -20.54
C GLY A 102 -8.59 -40.70 -22.01
N PHE A 103 -9.80 -40.25 -22.34
CA PHE A 103 -10.32 -40.27 -23.72
C PHE A 103 -10.36 -38.88 -24.36
N VAL A 104 -10.36 -37.80 -23.58
CA VAL A 104 -10.40 -36.42 -24.12
C VAL A 104 -9.05 -36.05 -24.75
N PRO A 105 -9.01 -35.71 -26.06
CA PRO A 105 -7.78 -35.34 -26.73
C PRO A 105 -7.28 -33.96 -26.27
N SER A 106 -5.95 -33.75 -26.29
CA SER A 106 -5.35 -32.48 -25.88
C SER A 106 -5.84 -31.28 -26.70
N SER A 107 -6.15 -31.47 -27.98
CA SER A 107 -6.71 -30.42 -28.84
C SER A 107 -8.05 -29.90 -28.33
N LEU A 108 -8.96 -30.79 -27.92
CA LEU A 108 -10.25 -30.40 -27.36
C LEU A 108 -10.08 -29.63 -26.05
N PHE A 109 -9.15 -30.06 -25.18
CA PHE A 109 -8.84 -29.33 -23.95
C PHE A 109 -8.33 -27.91 -24.24
N VAL A 110 -7.40 -27.76 -25.19
CA VAL A 110 -6.84 -26.44 -25.54
C VAL A 110 -7.91 -25.51 -26.12
N VAL A 111 -8.77 -26.02 -27.01
CA VAL A 111 -9.89 -25.24 -27.56
C VAL A 111 -10.86 -24.82 -26.47
N ALA A 112 -11.24 -25.74 -25.58
CA ALA A 112 -12.12 -25.45 -24.46
C ALA A 112 -11.50 -24.41 -23.50
N TYR A 113 -10.21 -24.54 -23.19
CA TYR A 113 -9.50 -23.58 -22.35
C TYR A 113 -9.43 -22.19 -22.98
N GLY A 114 -9.10 -22.11 -24.27
CA GLY A 114 -9.12 -20.84 -25.01
C GLY A 114 -10.51 -20.19 -25.04
N LEU A 115 -11.55 -21.00 -25.25
CA LEU A 115 -12.94 -20.52 -25.19
C LEU A 115 -13.32 -20.04 -23.78
N SER A 116 -12.89 -20.75 -22.73
CA SER A 116 -13.11 -20.33 -21.35
C SER A 116 -12.43 -19.00 -21.06
N LEU A 117 -11.19 -18.78 -21.54
CA LEU A 117 -10.51 -17.49 -21.38
C LEU A 117 -11.26 -16.34 -22.08
N TRP A 118 -11.91 -16.63 -23.22
CA TRP A 118 -12.65 -15.64 -23.98
C TRP A 118 -14.03 -15.31 -23.39
N LEU A 119 -14.72 -16.32 -22.85
CA LEU A 119 -16.08 -16.18 -22.30
C LEU A 119 -16.12 -15.79 -20.82
N ALA A 120 -15.10 -16.17 -20.05
CA ALA A 120 -15.06 -15.87 -18.63
C ALA A 120 -14.85 -14.36 -18.39
N PRO A 121 -15.61 -13.73 -17.49
CA PRO A 121 -15.45 -12.32 -17.19
C PRO A 121 -14.11 -12.01 -16.49
N GLY A 122 -13.52 -12.96 -15.76
CA GLY A 122 -12.27 -12.77 -15.02
C GLY A 122 -11.07 -12.37 -15.88
N PRO A 123 -10.70 -13.16 -16.91
CA PRO A 123 -9.65 -12.79 -17.86
C PRO A 123 -9.95 -11.47 -18.59
N GLY A 124 -11.22 -11.23 -18.95
CA GLY A 124 -11.64 -10.00 -19.63
C GLY A 124 -11.48 -8.74 -18.76
N SER A 125 -11.88 -8.80 -17.49
CA SER A 125 -11.70 -7.67 -16.56
C SER A 125 -10.23 -7.50 -16.20
N LEU A 126 -9.46 -8.59 -16.04
CA LEU A 126 -8.02 -8.51 -15.79
C LEU A 126 -7.30 -7.86 -16.97
N TYR A 127 -7.64 -8.25 -18.20
CA TYR A 127 -7.13 -7.61 -19.41
C TYR A 127 -7.52 -6.13 -19.47
N SER A 128 -8.75 -5.79 -19.10
CA SER A 128 -9.22 -4.40 -19.06
C SER A 128 -8.45 -3.58 -18.04
N LEU A 129 -8.24 -4.11 -16.81
CA LEU A 129 -7.40 -3.49 -15.79
C LEU A 129 -5.95 -3.35 -16.26
N MET A 130 -5.37 -4.38 -16.88
CA MET A 130 -4.00 -4.30 -17.42
C MET A 130 -3.88 -3.30 -18.56
N LYS A 131 -4.89 -3.20 -19.42
CA LYS A 131 -4.95 -2.23 -20.53
C LYS A 131 -5.16 -0.82 -19.99
N GLU A 132 -6.08 -0.64 -19.05
CA GLU A 132 -6.29 0.61 -18.35
C GLU A 132 -4.97 1.03 -17.71
N TYR A 133 -4.37 0.18 -16.88
CA TYR A 133 -3.08 0.39 -16.25
C TYR A 133 -1.94 0.68 -17.24
N GLY A 134 -1.85 -0.05 -18.35
CA GLY A 134 -0.84 0.14 -19.39
C GLY A 134 -1.05 1.39 -20.24
N SER A 135 -2.30 1.83 -20.41
CA SER A 135 -2.65 3.09 -21.09
C SER A 135 -2.35 4.33 -20.24
N LEU A 136 -2.02 4.14 -18.96
CA LEU A 136 -1.52 5.17 -18.05
C LEU A 136 -0.05 5.54 -18.29
N ALA A 137 0.58 4.99 -19.34
CA ALA A 137 1.89 5.39 -19.84
C ALA A 137 1.85 6.56 -20.85
N GLY A 138 0.74 7.31 -20.91
CA GLY A 138 0.63 8.52 -21.73
C GLY A 138 1.48 9.68 -21.21
N SER A 139 1.86 10.61 -22.09
CA SER A 139 2.63 11.82 -21.77
C SER A 139 1.93 12.65 -20.69
N VAL A 140 2.61 12.83 -19.57
CA VAL A 140 2.16 13.65 -18.42
C VAL A 140 2.13 15.14 -18.82
N GLU A 141 3.00 15.55 -19.75
CA GLU A 141 3.14 16.94 -20.17
C GLU A 141 1.86 17.56 -20.75
N ASP A 142 1.02 16.79 -21.45
CA ASP A 142 -0.16 17.32 -22.13
C ASP A 142 -1.27 17.74 -21.15
N LYS A 143 -1.34 17.10 -19.97
CA LYS A 143 -2.37 17.38 -18.96
C LYS A 143 -1.94 18.35 -17.88
N ALA A 144 -0.64 18.62 -17.76
CA ALA A 144 -0.13 19.62 -16.81
C ALA A 144 -0.74 21.02 -17.01
N GLN A 145 -1.06 21.40 -18.25
CA GLN A 145 -1.67 22.69 -18.56
C GLN A 145 -3.12 22.84 -18.09
N GLU A 146 -3.80 21.72 -17.79
CA GLU A 146 -5.17 21.70 -17.26
C GLU A 146 -5.19 21.61 -15.73
N TYR A 147 -4.06 21.36 -15.08
CA TYR A 147 -3.97 21.32 -13.62
C TYR A 147 -3.98 22.74 -13.04
N ARG A 148 -4.77 22.97 -11.99
CA ARG A 148 -4.92 24.27 -11.32
C ARG A 148 -4.68 24.14 -9.82
N THR A 149 -3.68 24.83 -9.31
CA THR A 149 -3.49 25.00 -7.88
C THR A 149 -4.36 26.17 -7.41
N PRO A 150 -5.21 25.99 -6.38
CA PRO A 150 -6.04 27.09 -5.87
C PRO A 150 -5.15 28.21 -5.35
N ALA A 151 -5.45 29.45 -5.72
CA ALA A 151 -4.65 30.63 -5.39
C ALA A 151 -5.52 31.85 -5.08
N GLY A 152 -4.89 32.88 -4.48
CA GLY A 152 -5.54 34.14 -4.12
C GLY A 152 -6.15 34.13 -2.73
N THR A 153 -7.07 35.06 -2.48
CA THR A 153 -7.75 35.23 -1.19
C THR A 153 -9.24 34.99 -1.31
N LEU A 154 -9.85 34.48 -0.23
CA LEU A 154 -11.30 34.34 -0.14
C LEU A 154 -11.96 35.67 0.16
N LYS A 155 -12.93 36.07 -0.65
CA LYS A 155 -13.70 37.30 -0.44
C LYS A 155 -14.79 37.15 0.62
N ARG A 156 -15.22 35.92 0.91
CA ARG A 156 -16.30 35.61 1.85
C ARG A 156 -15.92 34.38 2.70
N PRO A 157 -14.98 34.53 3.66
CA PRO A 157 -14.67 33.43 4.55
C PRO A 157 -15.92 33.09 5.37
N ARG A 158 -16.38 31.84 5.29
CA ARG A 158 -17.57 31.31 5.96
C ARG A 158 -17.26 29.92 6.49
N ASN A 159 -17.99 29.50 7.51
CA ASN A 159 -17.87 28.13 8.01
C ASN A 159 -18.34 27.14 6.93
N VAL A 160 -17.67 26.01 6.82
CA VAL A 160 -18.04 24.93 5.89
C VAL A 160 -18.25 23.65 6.68
N VAL A 161 -19.44 23.06 6.55
CA VAL A 161 -19.70 21.69 6.99
C VAL A 161 -19.83 20.83 5.74
N TYR A 162 -18.87 19.95 5.51
CA TYR A 162 -18.81 19.07 4.34
C TYR A 162 -19.20 17.65 4.76
N ILE A 163 -20.34 17.15 4.26
CA ILE A 163 -20.89 15.85 4.64
C ILE A 163 -20.73 14.89 3.46
N TYR A 164 -19.87 13.89 3.63
CA TYR A 164 -19.82 12.71 2.78
C TYR A 164 -20.87 11.71 3.26
N ALA A 165 -21.93 11.57 2.47
CA ALA A 165 -22.94 10.56 2.67
C ALA A 165 -22.52 9.27 1.96
N GLU A 166 -21.93 8.35 2.72
CA GLU A 166 -21.37 7.06 2.27
C GLU A 166 -22.32 6.35 1.30
N SER A 167 -21.90 6.13 0.05
CA SER A 167 -22.71 5.39 -0.93
C SER A 167 -24.13 5.95 -1.19
N LEU A 168 -24.48 7.13 -0.66
CA LEU A 168 -25.83 7.69 -0.72
C LEU A 168 -25.95 8.56 -1.98
N GLU A 169 -26.40 7.94 -3.06
CA GLU A 169 -26.42 8.56 -4.39
C GLU A 169 -27.75 9.21 -4.77
N ARG A 170 -27.72 10.14 -5.73
CA ARG A 170 -28.91 10.83 -6.26
C ARG A 170 -29.95 9.86 -6.81
N THR A 171 -29.53 8.71 -7.35
CA THR A 171 -30.41 7.71 -7.97
C THR A 171 -31.54 7.27 -7.04
N TYR A 172 -31.32 7.26 -5.72
CA TYR A 172 -32.32 6.92 -4.72
C TYR A 172 -33.47 7.94 -4.59
N LEU A 173 -33.34 9.15 -5.18
CA LEU A 173 -34.41 10.16 -5.24
C LEU A 173 -35.44 9.89 -6.36
N ASP A 174 -35.22 8.86 -7.17
CA ASP A 174 -36.16 8.45 -8.20
C ASP A 174 -37.40 7.80 -7.57
N GLU A 175 -38.51 8.54 -7.53
CA GLU A 175 -39.78 8.07 -6.95
C GLU A 175 -40.45 6.91 -7.69
N GLU A 176 -40.12 6.68 -8.97
CA GLU A 176 -40.68 5.54 -9.68
C GLU A 176 -40.01 4.24 -9.22
N ARG A 177 -38.72 4.30 -8.88
CA ARG A 177 -37.94 3.15 -8.40
C ARG A 177 -37.92 3.01 -6.88
N PHE A 178 -37.91 4.14 -6.17
CA PHE A 178 -37.73 4.26 -4.73
C PHE A 178 -38.77 5.21 -4.13
N PRO A 179 -40.07 4.90 -4.23
CA PRO A 179 -41.13 5.77 -3.76
C PRO A 179 -40.96 6.08 -2.27
N GLU A 180 -40.98 7.36 -1.90
CA GLU A 180 -40.88 7.83 -0.51
C GLU A 180 -39.60 7.42 0.25
N LEU A 181 -38.54 6.99 -0.45
CA LEU A 181 -37.31 6.51 0.20
C LEU A 181 -36.53 7.64 0.88
N MET A 182 -36.34 8.78 0.19
CA MET A 182 -35.48 9.89 0.64
C MET A 182 -36.24 11.24 0.69
N LEU A 183 -37.38 11.27 1.39
CA LEU A 183 -38.25 12.45 1.41
C LEU A 183 -37.58 13.68 2.04
N ASN A 184 -36.70 13.52 3.02
CA ASN A 184 -36.05 14.65 3.68
C ASN A 184 -35.01 15.31 2.77
N ILE A 185 -34.16 14.52 2.11
CA ILE A 185 -33.16 15.01 1.16
C ILE A 185 -33.84 15.56 -0.09
N LYS A 186 -34.94 14.95 -0.55
CA LYS A 186 -35.77 15.51 -1.64
C LYS A 186 -36.36 16.87 -1.29
N ARG A 187 -36.82 17.08 -0.06
CA ARG A 187 -37.24 18.41 0.41
C ARG A 187 -36.05 19.36 0.41
N LEU A 188 -34.93 18.94 1.00
CA LEU A 188 -33.74 19.76 1.14
C LEU A 188 -33.14 20.17 -0.22
N SER A 189 -33.22 19.33 -1.26
CA SER A 189 -32.72 19.70 -2.60
C SER A 189 -33.46 20.91 -3.18
N SER A 190 -34.74 21.10 -2.85
CA SER A 190 -35.50 22.30 -3.24
C SER A 190 -35.08 23.57 -2.50
N GLU A 191 -34.31 23.43 -1.42
CA GLU A 191 -33.79 24.52 -0.57
C GLU A 191 -32.28 24.73 -0.76
N ALA A 192 -31.66 24.01 -1.69
CA ALA A 192 -30.22 24.03 -1.96
C ALA A 192 -29.91 24.48 -3.40
N LEU A 193 -28.62 24.68 -3.68
CA LEU A 193 -28.08 24.53 -5.02
C LEU A 193 -27.97 23.02 -5.29
N ASP A 194 -28.88 22.50 -6.12
CA ASP A 194 -28.99 21.06 -6.44
C ASP A 194 -28.27 20.73 -7.75
N PHE A 195 -27.11 20.10 -7.67
CA PHE A 195 -26.32 19.72 -8.84
C PHE A 195 -26.75 18.33 -9.34
N SER A 196 -27.57 18.32 -10.40
CA SER A 196 -28.25 17.09 -10.85
C SER A 196 -27.45 16.25 -11.87
N GLY A 197 -26.25 16.71 -12.23
CA GLY A 197 -25.43 16.22 -13.34
C GLY A 197 -24.11 15.57 -12.94
N ILE A 198 -23.94 15.14 -11.68
CA ILE A 198 -22.67 14.62 -11.17
C ILE A 198 -22.46 13.14 -11.51
N ALA A 199 -21.46 12.86 -12.34
CA ALA A 199 -21.04 11.52 -12.70
C ALA A 199 -19.95 10.97 -11.77
N GLN A 200 -19.85 9.64 -11.70
CA GLN A 200 -18.70 8.94 -11.17
C GLN A 200 -17.71 8.63 -12.29
N LEU A 201 -16.45 8.99 -12.10
CA LEU A 201 -15.39 8.75 -13.07
C LEU A 201 -14.46 7.63 -12.58
N PRO A 202 -13.62 7.05 -13.45
CA PRO A 202 -12.56 6.16 -13.01
C PRO A 202 -11.70 6.83 -11.93
N GLY A 203 -11.22 6.06 -10.95
CA GLY A 203 -10.40 6.60 -9.85
C GLY A 203 -11.16 7.53 -8.88
N THR A 204 -12.50 7.54 -8.91
CA THR A 204 -13.34 8.31 -7.97
C THR A 204 -14.42 7.46 -7.29
N GLY A 205 -14.33 6.12 -7.38
CA GLY A 205 -15.46 5.20 -7.13
C GLY A 205 -15.44 4.41 -5.82
N TRP A 206 -14.66 4.85 -4.83
CA TRP A 206 -14.64 4.31 -3.47
C TRP A 206 -14.30 5.45 -2.50
N THR A 207 -14.60 5.32 -1.21
CA THR A 207 -14.62 6.44 -0.24
C THR A 207 -13.41 7.35 -0.31
N ILE A 208 -12.19 6.82 -0.13
CA ILE A 208 -10.98 7.66 -0.18
C ILE A 208 -10.73 8.25 -1.57
N ALA A 209 -11.11 7.57 -2.64
CA ALA A 209 -11.04 8.12 -3.99
C ALA A 209 -12.03 9.27 -4.22
N GLY A 210 -13.25 9.16 -3.68
CA GLY A 210 -14.25 10.22 -3.67
C GLY A 210 -13.79 11.44 -2.89
N MET A 211 -13.26 11.22 -1.69
CA MET A 211 -12.67 12.27 -0.84
C MET A 211 -11.49 12.95 -1.53
N VAL A 212 -10.53 12.19 -2.09
CA VAL A 212 -9.39 12.77 -2.83
C VAL A 212 -9.88 13.54 -4.06
N SER A 213 -10.87 13.02 -4.78
CA SER A 213 -11.41 13.69 -5.97
C SER A 213 -12.05 15.02 -5.61
N SER A 214 -12.97 15.03 -4.65
CA SER A 214 -13.67 16.25 -4.22
C SER A 214 -12.75 17.25 -3.52
N GLN A 215 -11.78 16.80 -2.73
CA GLN A 215 -10.87 17.67 -1.98
C GLN A 215 -9.66 18.12 -2.78
N CYS A 216 -9.17 17.39 -3.78
CA CYS A 216 -7.94 17.73 -4.49
C CYS A 216 -8.17 17.96 -5.99
N GLY A 217 -9.38 17.66 -6.50
CA GLY A 217 -9.73 17.81 -7.90
C GLY A 217 -9.00 16.84 -8.83
N VAL A 218 -8.49 15.73 -8.31
CA VAL A 218 -7.73 14.72 -9.08
C VAL A 218 -8.25 13.31 -8.80
N PRO A 219 -8.22 12.40 -9.78
CA PRO A 219 -8.58 11.02 -9.52
C PRO A 219 -7.51 10.31 -8.69
N LEU A 220 -7.93 9.35 -7.87
CA LEU A 220 -7.02 8.53 -7.09
C LEU A 220 -6.37 7.46 -7.98
N SER A 221 -5.07 7.63 -8.23
CA SER A 221 -4.28 6.72 -9.05
C SER A 221 -2.92 6.49 -8.41
N MET A 222 -2.67 5.27 -7.94
CA MET A 222 -1.44 4.90 -7.23
C MET A 222 -0.31 4.45 -8.18
N PRO A 223 0.96 4.76 -7.89
CA PRO A 223 2.10 4.09 -8.50
C PRO A 223 2.18 2.62 -8.04
N VAL A 224 2.58 1.68 -8.90
CA VAL A 224 2.94 0.32 -8.46
C VAL A 224 4.26 0.39 -7.70
N SER A 225 4.20 0.26 -6.37
CA SER A 225 5.38 -0.03 -5.56
C SER A 225 5.72 -1.52 -5.67
N GLN A 226 6.97 -1.83 -5.99
CA GLN A 226 7.49 -3.19 -5.91
C GLN A 226 7.88 -3.49 -4.44
N GLY A 227 6.90 -3.69 -3.55
CA GLY A 227 7.19 -4.03 -2.15
C GLY A 227 5.97 -4.00 -1.23
N ASN A 228 5.95 -4.90 -0.24
CA ASN A 228 4.83 -5.19 0.64
C ASN A 228 4.26 -3.95 1.35
N THR A 229 2.93 -3.81 1.26
CA THR A 229 2.05 -2.93 2.05
C THR A 229 2.53 -1.50 2.24
N MET A 230 1.89 -0.60 1.49
CA MET A 230 2.00 0.86 1.55
C MET A 230 1.50 1.48 2.86
N ALA A 231 1.15 0.66 3.86
CA ALA A 231 0.81 1.07 5.21
C ALA A 231 1.94 1.84 5.93
N GLY A 232 3.09 2.05 5.28
CA GLY A 232 4.23 2.81 5.76
C GLY A 232 4.76 3.91 4.82
N ARG A 233 4.04 4.31 3.74
CA ARG A 233 4.35 5.61 3.11
C ARG A 233 3.78 6.72 3.98
N SER A 234 4.63 7.62 4.45
CA SER A 234 4.24 8.76 5.24
C SER A 234 3.69 9.91 4.40
N SER A 235 3.91 9.96 3.07
CA SER A 235 3.32 10.97 2.20
C SER A 235 2.19 10.43 1.32
N PHE A 236 1.02 11.04 1.43
CA PHE A 236 -0.19 10.76 0.68
C PHE A 236 -0.44 11.95 -0.25
N LEU A 237 -0.26 11.77 -1.56
CA LEU A 237 -0.48 12.81 -2.58
C LEU A 237 0.19 14.18 -2.29
N SER A 238 1.40 14.19 -1.74
CA SER A 238 2.13 15.42 -1.35
C SER A 238 2.40 16.43 -2.48
N GLY A 239 2.30 16.02 -3.76
CA GLY A 239 2.36 16.93 -4.91
C GLY A 239 1.04 17.63 -5.24
N ALA A 240 -0.07 17.22 -4.63
CA ALA A 240 -1.37 17.86 -4.77
C ALA A 240 -1.55 18.96 -3.72
N THR A 241 -2.26 20.03 -4.10
CA THR A 241 -2.78 21.01 -3.15
C THR A 241 -4.28 20.83 -3.09
N CYS A 242 -4.79 20.50 -1.92
CA CYS A 242 -6.19 20.18 -1.71
C CYS A 242 -6.94 21.36 -1.06
N LEU A 243 -8.26 21.24 -0.99
CA LEU A 243 -9.17 22.23 -0.42
C LEU A 243 -8.82 22.51 1.04
N GLY A 244 -8.52 21.47 1.83
CA GLY A 244 -8.05 21.60 3.20
C GLY A 244 -6.79 22.46 3.31
N ASP A 245 -5.75 22.17 2.51
CA ASP A 245 -4.51 22.96 2.46
C ASP A 245 -4.78 24.44 2.18
N PHE A 246 -5.58 24.70 1.15
CA PHE A 246 -5.90 26.06 0.74
C PHE A 246 -6.67 26.80 1.83
N LEU A 247 -7.74 26.21 2.38
CA LEU A 247 -8.56 26.86 3.41
C LEU A 247 -7.77 27.09 4.70
N VAL A 248 -6.94 26.15 5.14
CA VAL A 248 -6.05 26.34 6.29
C VAL A 248 -5.06 27.49 6.04
N GLY A 249 -4.52 27.58 4.82
CA GLY A 249 -3.71 28.72 4.39
C GLY A 249 -4.46 30.07 4.42
N GLN A 250 -5.79 30.05 4.35
CA GLN A 250 -6.67 31.23 4.52
C GLN A 250 -7.10 31.46 5.98
N GLY A 251 -6.55 30.71 6.94
CA GLY A 251 -6.83 30.85 8.37
C GLY A 251 -7.96 29.96 8.90
N TYR A 252 -8.40 28.94 8.16
CA TYR A 252 -9.41 28.00 8.64
C TYR A 252 -8.82 26.98 9.63
N ARG A 253 -9.66 26.49 10.55
CA ARG A 253 -9.45 25.22 11.26
C ARG A 253 -10.07 24.08 10.45
N ALA A 254 -9.47 22.88 10.45
CA ALA A 254 -10.00 21.77 9.66
C ALA A 254 -10.11 20.49 10.50
N ALA A 255 -11.34 20.03 10.70
CA ALA A 255 -11.63 18.83 11.49
C ALA A 255 -12.37 17.79 10.64
N PHE A 256 -12.07 16.51 10.86
CA PHE A 256 -12.75 15.38 10.27
C PHE A 256 -13.35 14.48 11.34
N TYR A 257 -14.57 14.00 11.13
CA TYR A 257 -15.22 12.95 11.94
C TYR A 257 -15.77 11.85 11.03
N GLY A 258 -15.42 10.60 11.31
CA GLY A 258 -15.99 9.44 10.65
C GLY A 258 -16.20 8.28 11.63
N GLY A 259 -17.19 7.43 11.33
CA GLY A 259 -17.55 6.33 12.23
C GLY A 259 -16.57 5.15 12.22
N ALA A 260 -15.88 4.95 11.09
CA ALA A 260 -14.95 3.84 10.87
C ALA A 260 -13.53 4.12 11.39
N ASP A 261 -12.70 3.07 11.40
CA ASP A 261 -11.25 3.17 11.65
C ASP A 261 -10.63 4.25 10.76
N SER A 262 -9.93 5.21 11.37
CA SER A 262 -9.37 6.36 10.66
C SER A 262 -8.22 5.95 9.74
N SER A 263 -7.50 4.87 10.05
CA SER A 263 -6.38 4.36 9.27
C SER A 263 -6.83 3.53 8.06
N PHE A 264 -8.08 3.05 8.05
CA PHE A 264 -8.62 2.27 6.93
C PHE A 264 -8.46 3.02 5.60
N ALA A 265 -7.95 2.32 4.59
CA ALA A 265 -7.70 2.85 3.24
C ALA A 265 -6.81 4.12 3.19
N GLY A 266 -6.00 4.38 4.21
CA GLY A 266 -5.07 5.53 4.24
C GLY A 266 -5.72 6.89 4.53
N LYS A 267 -6.99 6.94 4.95
CA LYS A 267 -7.73 8.18 5.25
C LYS A 267 -7.00 9.08 6.25
N HIS A 268 -6.48 8.51 7.34
CA HIS A 268 -5.76 9.27 8.36
C HIS A 268 -4.53 10.00 7.78
N GLY A 269 -3.73 9.31 6.96
CA GLY A 269 -2.57 9.92 6.31
C GLY A 269 -2.97 11.03 5.34
N PHE A 270 -3.97 10.80 4.49
CA PHE A 270 -4.51 11.82 3.59
C PHE A 270 -4.97 13.07 4.35
N LEU A 271 -5.84 12.91 5.35
CA LEU A 271 -6.44 14.03 6.06
C LEU A 271 -5.39 14.85 6.83
N THR A 272 -4.51 14.18 7.59
CA THR A 272 -3.51 14.88 8.42
C THR A 272 -2.47 15.64 7.59
N GLN A 273 -2.18 15.18 6.38
CA GLN A 273 -1.24 15.83 5.48
C GLN A 273 -1.86 16.93 4.63
N HIS A 274 -3.18 16.92 4.46
CA HIS A 274 -3.92 17.90 3.68
C HIS A 274 -4.73 18.87 4.55
N GLY A 275 -4.12 19.33 5.65
CA GLY A 275 -4.58 20.44 6.46
C GLY A 275 -5.50 20.09 7.64
N PHE A 276 -5.98 18.85 7.78
CA PHE A 276 -6.88 18.51 8.89
C PHE A 276 -6.09 18.31 10.19
N ASP A 277 -6.20 19.26 11.12
CA ASP A 277 -5.53 19.23 12.42
C ASP A 277 -6.19 18.27 13.41
N LYS A 278 -7.47 17.93 13.19
CA LYS A 278 -8.20 16.96 14.00
C LYS A 278 -8.86 15.89 13.14
N VAL A 279 -8.48 14.63 13.35
CA VAL A 279 -9.11 13.47 12.69
C VAL A 279 -9.68 12.55 13.76
N VAL A 280 -11.01 12.40 13.77
CA VAL A 280 -11.76 11.56 14.70
C VAL A 280 -12.28 10.35 13.95
N GLY A 281 -11.89 9.15 14.39
CA GLY A 281 -12.36 7.86 13.88
C GLY A 281 -12.78 6.92 15.01
N LEU A 282 -12.95 5.64 14.67
CA LEU A 282 -13.32 4.59 15.62
C LEU A 282 -12.41 4.51 16.85
N GLU A 283 -11.14 4.89 16.71
CA GLU A 283 -10.15 4.92 17.79
C GLU A 283 -10.57 5.86 18.92
N TYR A 284 -11.23 6.98 18.61
CA TYR A 284 -11.79 7.89 19.61
C TYR A 284 -13.07 7.32 20.20
N PHE A 285 -14.02 6.89 19.34
CA PHE A 285 -15.31 6.38 19.79
C PHE A 285 -15.15 5.16 20.71
N SER A 286 -14.21 4.27 20.43
CA SER A 286 -13.93 3.09 21.25
C SER A 286 -13.45 3.41 22.68
N THR A 287 -13.09 4.67 22.96
CA THR A 287 -12.71 5.11 24.32
C THR A 287 -13.89 5.63 25.15
N LEU A 288 -15.05 5.83 24.53
CA LEU A 288 -16.24 6.37 25.18
C LEU A 288 -16.94 5.26 25.99
N PRO A 289 -17.04 5.39 27.33
CA PRO A 289 -17.66 4.38 28.18
C PRO A 289 -19.17 4.22 27.96
N GLU A 290 -19.83 5.22 27.36
CA GLU A 290 -21.27 5.23 27.10
C GLU A 290 -21.71 4.45 25.85
N LEU A 291 -20.79 4.03 24.97
CA LEU A 291 -21.17 3.32 23.75
C LEU A 291 -21.61 1.88 24.04
N ALA A 292 -22.80 1.55 23.56
CA ALA A 292 -23.35 0.21 23.59
C ALA A 292 -22.99 -0.58 22.32
N ALA A 293 -23.13 -1.91 22.37
CA ALA A 293 -22.89 -2.76 21.20
C ALA A 293 -23.83 -2.44 20.02
N GLU A 294 -25.02 -1.93 20.29
CA GLU A 294 -26.00 -1.52 19.28
C GLU A 294 -25.64 -0.23 18.54
N ASP A 295 -24.73 0.57 19.10
CA ASP A 295 -24.17 1.78 18.47
C ASP A 295 -23.06 1.46 17.48
N MET A 296 -22.63 0.19 17.40
CA MET A 296 -21.54 -0.27 16.55
C MET A 296 -22.06 -1.16 15.42
N SER A 297 -21.42 -1.05 14.26
CA SER A 297 -21.47 -2.01 13.15
C SER A 297 -20.14 -2.78 13.07
N ALA A 298 -20.00 -3.69 12.10
CA ALA A 298 -18.73 -4.34 11.82
C ALA A 298 -17.63 -3.36 11.34
N TRP A 299 -18.02 -2.17 10.87
CA TRP A 299 -17.14 -1.17 10.30
C TRP A 299 -16.78 -0.03 11.26
N GLY A 300 -17.60 0.20 12.29
CA GLY A 300 -17.41 1.28 13.25
C GLY A 300 -18.71 1.79 13.85
N VAL A 301 -18.68 2.99 14.44
CA VAL A 301 -19.85 3.59 15.10
C VAL A 301 -20.89 4.04 14.07
N LYS A 302 -22.17 3.88 14.40
CA LYS A 302 -23.31 4.24 13.54
C LYS A 302 -23.54 5.75 13.45
N ASP A 303 -24.32 6.15 12.44
CA ASP A 303 -24.48 7.54 12.05
C ASP A 303 -25.15 8.43 13.10
N ASP A 304 -26.07 7.91 13.91
CA ASP A 304 -26.73 8.70 14.94
C ASP A 304 -25.76 9.21 16.03
N VAL A 305 -24.85 8.35 16.48
CA VAL A 305 -23.77 8.73 17.39
C VAL A 305 -22.75 9.64 16.70
N LEU A 306 -22.33 9.30 15.48
CA LEU A 306 -21.39 10.12 14.71
C LEU A 306 -21.90 11.55 14.54
N LEU A 307 -23.16 11.71 14.11
CA LEU A 307 -23.77 13.01 13.83
C LEU A 307 -24.01 13.82 15.12
N ASP A 308 -24.30 13.17 16.25
CA ASP A 308 -24.38 13.88 17.54
C ASP A 308 -23.02 14.47 17.95
N HIS A 309 -21.93 13.70 17.83
CA HIS A 309 -20.58 14.18 18.11
C HIS A 309 -20.11 15.23 17.11
N ALA A 310 -20.44 15.07 15.83
CA ALA A 310 -20.19 16.06 14.79
C ALA A 310 -20.90 17.38 15.10
N TYR A 311 -22.13 17.34 15.59
CA TYR A 311 -22.87 18.54 15.96
C TYR A 311 -22.23 19.26 17.16
N LYS A 312 -21.78 18.52 18.18
CA LYS A 312 -21.02 19.10 19.30
C LYS A 312 -19.72 19.76 18.83
N ALA A 313 -19.03 19.15 17.85
CA ALA A 313 -17.85 19.72 17.24
C ALA A 313 -18.18 21.00 16.45
N TYR A 314 -19.28 21.01 15.69
CA TYR A 314 -19.79 22.19 15.00
C TYR A 314 -20.05 23.34 15.98
N GLU A 315 -20.72 23.10 17.11
CA GLU A 315 -20.98 24.13 18.12
C GLU A 315 -19.67 24.67 18.73
N ALA A 316 -18.73 23.78 19.04
CA ALA A 316 -17.44 24.17 19.60
C ALA A 316 -16.59 25.01 18.62
N LEU A 317 -16.53 24.60 17.35
CA LEU A 317 -15.81 25.35 16.30
C LEU A 317 -16.49 26.68 16.01
N SER A 318 -17.82 26.72 15.99
CA SER A 318 -18.58 27.95 15.73
C SER A 318 -18.49 28.98 16.86
N ALA A 319 -18.15 28.54 18.08
CA ALA A 319 -17.86 29.43 19.21
C ALA A 319 -16.47 30.10 19.11
N ASP A 320 -15.57 29.59 18.27
CA ASP A 320 -14.30 30.24 17.94
C ASP A 320 -14.52 31.34 16.88
N SER A 321 -13.61 32.30 16.83
CA SER A 321 -13.59 33.40 15.86
C SER A 321 -13.01 33.02 14.49
N ALA A 322 -12.26 31.92 14.41
CA ALA A 322 -11.68 31.45 13.16
C ALA A 322 -12.73 30.69 12.32
N PRO A 323 -12.79 30.88 10.99
CA PRO A 323 -13.62 30.04 10.14
C PRO A 323 -13.14 28.59 10.19
N PHE A 324 -14.01 27.63 9.86
CA PHE A 324 -13.63 26.22 9.88
C PHE A 324 -14.18 25.43 8.69
N LEU A 325 -13.47 24.34 8.40
CA LEU A 325 -13.92 23.22 7.57
C LEU A 325 -14.16 22.02 8.50
N LEU A 326 -15.42 21.63 8.68
CA LEU A 326 -15.79 20.41 9.39
C LEU A 326 -16.26 19.38 8.36
N SER A 327 -15.45 18.36 8.11
CA SER A 327 -15.78 17.26 7.20
C SER A 327 -16.28 16.05 7.96
N LEU A 328 -17.32 15.39 7.47
CA LEU A 328 -17.96 14.23 8.09
C LEU A 328 -18.08 13.09 7.07
N LEU A 329 -17.92 11.85 7.50
CA LEU A 329 -18.16 10.66 6.68
C LEU A 329 -19.09 9.69 7.41
N THR A 330 -20.31 9.56 6.90
CA THR A 330 -21.30 8.59 7.40
C THR A 330 -20.88 7.15 7.09
N LEU A 331 -21.61 6.18 7.64
CA LEU A 331 -21.27 4.75 7.54
C LEU A 331 -22.49 3.85 7.31
N ASP A 332 -23.70 4.23 7.75
CA ASP A 332 -24.82 3.30 7.84
C ASP A 332 -25.24 2.72 6.48
N THR A 333 -24.96 3.40 5.38
CA THR A 333 -25.27 2.96 4.01
C THR A 333 -24.16 2.13 3.36
N HIS A 334 -23.19 1.66 4.14
CA HIS A 334 -22.10 0.82 3.66
C HIS A 334 -22.59 -0.58 3.24
N HIS A 335 -22.08 -1.07 2.12
CA HIS A 335 -22.36 -2.41 1.61
C HIS A 335 -21.86 -3.52 2.58
N PRO A 336 -22.43 -4.74 2.56
CA PRO A 336 -23.38 -5.29 1.59
C PRO A 336 -24.85 -4.98 1.85
N SER A 337 -25.22 -4.57 3.06
CA SER A 337 -26.62 -4.54 3.51
C SER A 337 -26.95 -3.34 4.41
N GLY A 338 -26.04 -2.39 4.60
CA GLY A 338 -26.27 -1.25 5.49
C GLY A 338 -26.40 -1.61 6.97
N HIS A 339 -26.41 -0.59 7.81
CA HIS A 339 -26.41 -0.67 9.26
C HIS A 339 -27.39 0.36 9.81
N MET A 340 -28.59 -0.06 10.18
CA MET A 340 -29.57 0.89 10.71
C MET A 340 -29.19 1.39 12.11
N SER A 341 -29.09 2.71 12.28
CA SER A 341 -28.96 3.41 13.56
C SER A 341 -30.10 3.11 14.54
N ALA A 342 -29.80 3.06 15.83
CA ALA A 342 -30.77 2.69 16.87
C ALA A 342 -31.88 3.75 17.03
N SER A 343 -31.52 5.02 16.87
CA SER A 343 -32.47 6.14 16.85
C SER A 343 -33.53 6.04 15.74
N CYS A 344 -33.26 5.29 14.67
CA CYS A 344 -34.19 5.02 13.59
C CYS A 344 -35.11 3.82 13.85
N SER A 345 -35.02 3.11 14.98
CA SER A 345 -35.78 1.87 15.22
C SER A 345 -37.31 1.95 15.03
N GLY A 346 -37.89 3.15 15.13
CA GLY A 346 -39.31 3.41 14.83
C GLY A 346 -39.61 3.82 13.38
N LEU A 347 -38.58 4.01 12.55
CA LEU A 347 -38.68 4.32 11.13
C LEU A 347 -38.63 3.02 10.34
N HIS A 348 -39.51 2.88 9.36
CA HIS A 348 -39.53 1.72 8.50
C HIS A 348 -39.92 2.14 7.09
N TYR A 349 -39.06 1.79 6.13
CA TYR A 349 -39.36 2.01 4.73
C TYR A 349 -40.42 1.01 4.25
N ALA A 350 -41.63 1.51 3.98
CA ALA A 350 -42.81 0.68 3.76
C ALA A 350 -42.80 -0.12 2.43
N HIS A 351 -41.93 0.24 1.49
CA HIS A 351 -41.93 -0.35 0.14
C HIS A 351 -40.88 -1.45 -0.06
N SER A 352 -40.03 -1.74 0.94
CA SER A 352 -39.05 -2.83 0.85
C SER A 352 -38.48 -3.21 2.21
N ASP A 353 -38.31 -4.51 2.46
CA ASP A 353 -37.62 -5.04 3.65
C ASP A 353 -36.10 -5.20 3.44
N LEU A 354 -35.56 -4.75 2.29
CA LEU A 354 -34.12 -4.85 2.03
C LEU A 354 -33.34 -4.01 3.05
N PRO A 355 -32.40 -4.61 3.81
CA PRO A 355 -31.59 -3.91 4.80
C PRO A 355 -30.94 -2.63 4.27
N MET A 356 -30.39 -2.63 3.05
CA MET A 356 -29.79 -1.42 2.48
C MET A 356 -30.80 -0.28 2.33
N LEU A 357 -32.02 -0.57 1.89
CA LEU A 357 -33.04 0.47 1.71
C LEU A 357 -33.57 1.00 3.05
N GLN A 358 -33.61 0.16 4.09
CA GLN A 358 -33.90 0.60 5.45
C GLN A 358 -32.80 1.53 5.99
N ALA A 359 -31.52 1.20 5.72
CA ALA A 359 -30.39 2.05 6.08
C ALA A 359 -30.39 3.37 5.30
N VAL A 360 -30.68 3.36 4.00
CA VAL A 360 -30.83 4.59 3.18
C VAL A 360 -31.95 5.47 3.73
N HIS A 361 -33.10 4.89 4.08
CA HIS A 361 -34.22 5.64 4.67
C HIS A 361 -33.86 6.26 6.03
N CYS A 362 -33.13 5.52 6.87
CA CYS A 362 -32.62 6.05 8.13
C CYS A 362 -31.59 7.18 7.91
N SER A 363 -30.67 7.01 6.95
CA SER A 363 -29.68 8.02 6.59
C SER A 363 -30.34 9.32 6.09
N ASP A 364 -31.40 9.21 5.26
CA ASP A 364 -32.22 10.35 4.85
C ASP A 364 -32.79 11.12 6.05
N HIS A 365 -33.35 10.41 7.03
CA HIS A 365 -33.90 11.02 8.24
C HIS A 365 -32.83 11.73 9.09
N LEU A 366 -31.71 11.05 9.34
CA LEU A 366 -30.63 11.56 10.18
C LEU A 366 -29.93 12.77 9.53
N LEU A 367 -29.55 12.65 8.27
CA LEU A 367 -28.93 13.74 7.51
C LEU A 367 -29.88 14.91 7.32
N GLY A 368 -31.15 14.64 7.02
CA GLY A 368 -32.18 15.65 6.92
C GLY A 368 -32.31 16.49 8.19
N SER A 369 -32.35 15.80 9.34
CA SER A 369 -32.42 16.42 10.66
C SER A 369 -31.14 17.18 11.01
N PHE A 370 -29.97 16.64 10.68
CA PHE A 370 -28.68 17.25 10.96
C PHE A 370 -28.47 18.56 10.17
N VAL A 371 -28.77 18.57 8.87
CA VAL A 371 -28.70 19.77 8.03
C VAL A 371 -29.66 20.85 8.53
N ASP A 372 -30.91 20.48 8.86
CA ASP A 372 -31.88 21.42 9.45
C ASP A 372 -31.38 22.00 10.78
N LYS A 373 -30.76 21.17 11.62
CA LYS A 373 -30.23 21.58 12.94
C LYS A 373 -29.12 22.61 12.79
N ILE A 374 -28.16 22.40 11.87
CA ILE A 374 -27.10 23.37 11.56
C ILE A 374 -27.69 24.68 11.04
N ARG A 375 -28.58 24.61 10.05
CA ARG A 375 -29.16 25.80 9.40
C ARG A 375 -30.01 26.65 10.35
N ARG A 376 -30.65 26.03 11.35
CA ARG A 376 -31.44 26.72 12.38
C ARG A 376 -30.61 27.17 13.59
N SER A 377 -29.34 26.79 13.67
CA SER A 377 -28.47 27.20 14.75
C SER A 377 -28.16 28.72 14.69
N PRO A 378 -27.67 29.33 15.79
CA PRO A 378 -27.24 30.72 15.80
C PRO A 378 -26.17 31.07 14.75
N TRP A 379 -25.39 30.08 14.30
CA TRP A 379 -24.30 30.25 13.33
C TRP A 379 -24.68 29.82 11.90
N GLY A 380 -25.91 29.34 11.69
CA GLY A 380 -26.37 28.83 10.40
C GLY A 380 -26.33 29.86 9.28
N ALA A 381 -26.51 31.16 9.59
CA ALA A 381 -26.43 32.24 8.60
C ALA A 381 -25.02 32.46 8.03
N ASP A 382 -23.98 32.00 8.74
CA ASP A 382 -22.57 32.10 8.34
C ASP A 382 -21.95 30.72 8.02
N THR A 383 -22.80 29.69 7.87
CA THR A 383 -22.37 28.32 7.58
C THR A 383 -22.87 27.88 6.21
N VAL A 384 -21.94 27.47 5.35
CA VAL A 384 -22.22 26.72 4.12
C VAL A 384 -22.24 25.24 4.46
N VAL A 385 -23.32 24.55 4.13
CA VAL A 385 -23.41 23.09 4.28
C VAL A 385 -23.31 22.45 2.90
N VAL A 386 -22.41 21.48 2.76
CA VAL A 386 -22.26 20.67 1.55
C VAL A 386 -22.69 19.25 1.91
N LEU A 387 -23.66 18.71 1.18
CA LEU A 387 -24.08 17.31 1.31
C LEU A 387 -23.80 16.61 -0.02
N ALA A 388 -22.83 15.69 -0.02
CA ALA A 388 -22.35 15.03 -1.22
C ALA A 388 -22.21 13.52 -1.01
N SER A 389 -22.40 12.74 -2.07
CA SER A 389 -21.92 11.35 -2.08
C SER A 389 -20.40 11.35 -2.09
N ASP A 390 -19.77 10.41 -1.40
CA ASP A 390 -18.38 10.08 -1.68
C ASP A 390 -18.26 9.30 -3.00
N HIS A 391 -19.15 8.34 -3.22
CA HIS A 391 -19.28 7.58 -4.46
C HIS A 391 -20.69 6.98 -4.63
N LEU A 392 -20.93 6.37 -5.78
CA LEU A 392 -22.11 5.56 -6.06
C LEU A 392 -22.11 4.32 -5.17
N ALA A 393 -23.30 3.85 -4.77
CA ALA A 393 -23.42 2.68 -3.91
C ALA A 393 -22.71 1.44 -4.51
N MET A 394 -21.83 0.83 -3.72
CA MET A 394 -21.19 -0.45 -4.06
C MET A 394 -22.22 -1.60 -4.09
N VAL A 395 -21.82 -2.77 -4.59
CA VAL A 395 -22.72 -3.92 -4.73
C VAL A 395 -23.36 -4.30 -3.39
N ASN A 396 -24.68 -4.16 -3.33
CA ASN A 396 -25.48 -4.41 -2.13
C ASN A 396 -26.76 -5.19 -2.46
N ASP A 397 -27.57 -5.48 -1.44
CA ASP A 397 -28.82 -6.23 -1.60
C ASP A 397 -29.92 -5.49 -2.41
N ALA A 398 -29.79 -4.18 -2.63
CA ALA A 398 -30.64 -3.37 -3.51
C ALA A 398 -30.08 -3.19 -4.94
N GLN A 399 -29.00 -3.89 -5.32
CA GLN A 399 -28.32 -3.73 -6.62
C GLN A 399 -29.25 -3.81 -7.84
N THR A 400 -30.23 -4.73 -7.83
CA THR A 400 -31.16 -4.90 -8.96
C THR A 400 -32.07 -3.67 -9.15
N LEU A 401 -32.49 -3.03 -8.07
CA LEU A 401 -33.31 -1.81 -8.13
C LEU A 401 -32.47 -0.60 -8.58
N LEU A 402 -31.24 -0.50 -8.08
CA LEU A 402 -30.27 0.53 -8.46
C LEU A 402 -29.94 0.49 -9.95
N GLN A 403 -29.68 -0.70 -10.50
CA GLN A 403 -29.42 -0.87 -11.93
C GLN A 403 -30.65 -0.54 -12.79
N GLY A 404 -31.86 -0.83 -12.29
CA GLY A 404 -33.12 -0.54 -12.98
C GLY A 404 -33.12 -1.01 -14.43
N ASN A 405 -33.44 -0.10 -15.36
CA ASN A 405 -33.44 -0.35 -16.80
C ASN A 405 -32.11 0.03 -17.49
N GLY A 406 -31.02 0.21 -16.73
CA GLY A 406 -29.71 0.62 -17.25
C GLY A 406 -29.53 2.13 -17.38
N GLU A 407 -30.37 2.93 -16.73
CA GLU A 407 -30.20 4.39 -16.62
C GLU A 407 -28.89 4.74 -15.88
N PRO A 408 -28.17 5.80 -16.28
CA PRO A 408 -26.96 6.21 -15.59
C PRO A 408 -27.23 6.63 -14.14
N ARG A 409 -26.53 5.99 -13.20
CA ARG A 409 -26.49 6.37 -11.79
C ARG A 409 -25.69 7.66 -11.60
N LYS A 410 -26.06 8.46 -10.59
CA LYS A 410 -25.47 9.80 -10.36
C LYS A 410 -25.19 10.03 -8.89
N ASN A 411 -24.08 10.70 -8.59
CA ASN A 411 -23.77 11.14 -7.24
C ASN A 411 -24.69 12.30 -6.82
N LEU A 412 -24.97 12.38 -5.52
CA LEU A 412 -25.67 13.49 -4.89
C LEU A 412 -24.66 14.61 -4.64
N PHE A 413 -25.04 15.85 -4.93
CA PHE A 413 -24.26 17.03 -4.55
C PHE A 413 -25.19 18.22 -4.35
N LEU A 414 -25.33 18.65 -3.10
CA LEU A 414 -26.16 19.76 -2.67
C LEU A 414 -25.31 20.76 -1.90
N ILE A 415 -25.47 22.06 -2.20
CA ILE A 415 -24.87 23.14 -1.41
C ILE A 415 -25.97 24.03 -0.84
N PHE A 416 -26.01 24.13 0.47
CA PHE A 416 -26.84 25.09 1.21
C PHE A 416 -26.00 26.34 1.48
N ASP A 417 -26.21 27.38 0.67
CA ASP A 417 -25.55 28.67 0.80
C ASP A 417 -26.57 29.73 1.27
N PRO A 418 -26.48 30.26 2.50
CA PRO A 418 -27.37 31.32 3.00
C PRO A 418 -27.41 32.60 2.14
N GLY A 419 -26.37 32.83 1.33
CA GLY A 419 -26.20 34.01 0.49
C GLY A 419 -26.59 33.82 -0.98
N ARG A 420 -27.09 32.64 -1.38
CA ARG A 420 -27.56 32.35 -2.75
C ARG A 420 -28.97 31.78 -2.71
N ALA A 421 -29.77 32.09 -3.74
CA ALA A 421 -31.08 31.48 -3.89
C ALA A 421 -30.95 30.00 -4.27
N PRO A 422 -31.84 29.12 -3.79
CA PRO A 422 -31.84 27.71 -4.19
C PRO A 422 -32.22 27.55 -5.66
N GLY A 423 -31.81 26.44 -6.25
CA GLY A 423 -32.10 26.13 -7.65
C GLY A 423 -31.36 24.89 -8.15
N VAL A 424 -31.88 24.29 -9.22
CA VAL A 424 -31.26 23.13 -9.87
C VAL A 424 -30.18 23.61 -10.83
N ILE A 425 -28.98 23.03 -10.70
CA ILE A 425 -27.84 23.23 -11.60
C ILE A 425 -27.68 21.96 -12.45
N GLU A 426 -27.94 22.09 -13.75
CA GLU A 426 -27.89 20.96 -14.70
C GLU A 426 -26.51 20.79 -15.36
N THR A 427 -25.53 21.64 -15.02
CA THR A 427 -24.16 21.54 -15.52
C THR A 427 -23.62 20.13 -15.28
N LYS A 428 -23.15 19.47 -16.35
CA LYS A 428 -22.53 18.15 -16.24
C LYS A 428 -21.17 18.29 -15.57
N GLY A 429 -20.95 17.47 -14.55
CA GLY A 429 -19.71 17.45 -13.78
C GLY A 429 -19.43 16.07 -13.20
N ALA A 430 -18.44 16.00 -12.34
CA ALA A 430 -18.09 14.82 -11.58
C ALA A 430 -17.67 15.20 -10.15
N VAL A 431 -17.46 14.21 -9.27
CA VAL A 431 -17.05 14.42 -7.87
C VAL A 431 -15.82 15.34 -7.75
N LEU A 432 -14.90 15.27 -8.72
CA LEU A 432 -13.71 16.12 -8.75
C LEU A 432 -13.98 17.63 -8.92
N ASP A 433 -15.18 18.02 -9.36
CA ASP A 433 -15.58 19.42 -9.55
C ASP A 433 -16.12 20.06 -8.27
N GLU A 434 -16.39 19.26 -7.23
CA GLU A 434 -17.07 19.70 -6.01
C GLU A 434 -16.24 20.70 -5.22
N GLY A 435 -14.96 20.42 -4.97
CA GLY A 435 -14.07 21.34 -4.25
C GLY A 435 -13.90 22.69 -4.96
N ALA A 436 -13.77 22.67 -6.30
CA ALA A 436 -13.72 23.90 -7.09
C ALA A 436 -15.04 24.71 -6.99
N THR A 437 -16.18 24.02 -6.95
CA THR A 437 -17.49 24.64 -6.77
C THR A 437 -17.67 25.21 -5.36
N VAL A 438 -17.16 24.54 -4.32
CA VAL A 438 -17.13 25.07 -2.95
C VAL A 438 -16.26 26.33 -2.87
N LEU A 439 -15.10 26.36 -3.53
CA LEU A 439 -14.27 27.57 -3.60
C LEU A 439 -15.00 28.76 -4.25
N ASP A 440 -15.80 28.52 -5.29
CA ASP A 440 -16.67 29.56 -5.90
C ASP A 440 -17.69 30.11 -4.89
N VAL A 441 -18.34 29.22 -4.14
CA VAL A 441 -19.31 29.57 -3.10
C VAL A 441 -18.68 30.42 -1.99
N LEU A 442 -17.42 30.15 -1.65
CA LEU A 442 -16.61 30.93 -0.69
C LEU A 442 -16.02 32.22 -1.29
N GLY A 443 -16.26 32.48 -2.58
CA GLY A 443 -15.82 33.69 -3.27
C GLY A 443 -14.33 33.72 -3.57
N ALA A 444 -13.72 32.57 -3.86
CA ALA A 444 -12.37 32.51 -4.41
C ALA A 444 -12.28 33.27 -5.74
N SER A 445 -11.16 33.94 -6.00
CA SER A 445 -10.92 34.63 -7.26
C SER A 445 -10.76 33.67 -8.45
N GLU A 446 -10.21 32.49 -8.18
CA GLU A 446 -9.98 31.43 -9.17
C GLU A 446 -10.59 30.11 -8.63
N PRO A 447 -11.87 29.83 -8.94
CA PRO A 447 -12.56 28.66 -8.41
C PRO A 447 -12.24 27.40 -9.23
N ALA A 448 -10.98 26.97 -9.17
CA ALA A 448 -10.48 25.76 -9.78
C ALA A 448 -9.56 25.01 -8.81
N LEU A 449 -9.55 23.69 -8.91
CA LEU A 449 -8.82 22.81 -8.00
C LEU A 449 -8.42 21.56 -8.78
N GLY A 450 -7.13 21.28 -8.92
CA GLY A 450 -6.62 20.21 -9.76
C GLY A 450 -7.20 20.27 -11.18
N PHE A 451 -7.86 19.19 -11.58
CA PHE A 451 -8.61 19.07 -12.84
C PHE A 451 -10.11 19.40 -12.73
N GLY A 452 -10.57 19.75 -11.54
CA GLY A 452 -11.95 20.16 -11.26
C GLY A 452 -12.22 21.62 -11.56
N ARG A 453 -13.46 21.91 -11.95
CA ARG A 453 -13.94 23.24 -12.31
C ARG A 453 -15.25 23.55 -11.61
N SER A 454 -15.44 24.80 -11.18
CA SER A 454 -16.70 25.23 -10.60
C SER A 454 -17.87 25.00 -11.57
N LEU A 455 -18.96 24.45 -11.03
CA LEU A 455 -20.19 24.18 -11.77
C LEU A 455 -21.16 25.39 -11.78
N LEU A 456 -20.82 26.50 -11.13
CA LEU A 456 -21.68 27.69 -10.94
C LEU A 456 -21.45 28.82 -11.96
N GLY A 457 -20.42 28.73 -12.81
CA GLY A 457 -20.05 29.74 -13.81
C GLY A 457 -20.30 29.33 -15.27
N THR A 458 -19.93 30.19 -16.22
CA THR A 458 -19.87 29.81 -17.64
C THR A 458 -18.81 28.74 -17.81
N GLY A 459 -19.21 27.56 -18.31
CA GLY A 459 -18.41 26.35 -18.31
C GLY A 459 -16.97 26.55 -18.79
N SER A 460 -16.02 25.94 -18.08
CA SER A 460 -14.68 25.76 -18.60
C SER A 460 -14.70 24.67 -19.65
N ASP A 461 -13.93 24.82 -20.73
CA ASP A 461 -13.78 23.77 -21.75
C ASP A 461 -12.68 22.75 -21.38
N ASP A 462 -11.93 22.99 -20.31
CA ASP A 462 -10.85 22.11 -19.82
C ASP A 462 -11.24 21.34 -18.55
N GLY A 463 -10.40 20.39 -18.13
CA GLY A 463 -10.63 19.56 -16.95
C GLY A 463 -11.14 18.16 -17.28
N MET A 464 -11.04 17.27 -16.28
CA MET A 464 -11.26 15.83 -16.48
C MET A 464 -12.73 15.48 -16.70
N SER A 465 -13.66 16.18 -16.03
CA SER A 465 -15.11 15.98 -16.22
C SER A 465 -15.58 16.40 -17.61
N GLN A 466 -15.01 17.48 -18.16
CA GLN A 466 -15.30 17.94 -19.53
C GLN A 466 -14.70 17.02 -20.58
N ALA A 467 -13.48 16.52 -20.36
CA ALA A 467 -12.88 15.48 -21.20
C ALA A 467 -13.76 14.22 -21.23
N HIS A 468 -14.29 13.80 -20.07
CA HIS A 468 -15.23 12.69 -20.00
C HIS A 468 -16.53 12.97 -20.78
N ALA A 469 -17.10 14.18 -20.64
CA ALA A 469 -18.30 14.57 -21.37
C ALA A 469 -18.10 14.53 -22.90
N ARG A 470 -16.89 14.82 -23.39
CA ARG A 470 -16.48 14.69 -24.79
C ARG A 470 -16.09 13.27 -25.23
N LYS A 471 -16.02 12.32 -24.28
CA LYS A 471 -15.53 10.95 -24.48
C LYS A 471 -14.04 10.87 -24.84
N ASP A 472 -13.25 11.85 -24.38
CA ASP A 472 -11.80 11.84 -24.53
C ASP A 472 -11.16 10.77 -23.61
N PRO A 473 -10.01 10.20 -23.97
CA PRO A 473 -9.30 9.25 -23.10
C PRO A 473 -8.85 9.91 -21.78
N LEU A 474 -9.19 9.27 -20.66
CA LEU A 474 -8.86 9.80 -19.33
C LEU A 474 -7.48 9.38 -18.79
N GLY A 475 -6.76 8.52 -19.53
CA GLY A 475 -5.49 7.94 -19.07
C GLY A 475 -4.40 8.96 -18.77
N GLY A 476 -4.39 10.11 -19.45
CA GLY A 476 -3.45 11.21 -19.17
C GLY A 476 -3.65 11.85 -17.79
N TYR A 477 -4.91 12.05 -17.35
CA TYR A 477 -5.22 12.60 -16.02
C TYR A 477 -4.79 11.64 -14.90
N MET A 478 -5.04 10.35 -15.12
CA MET A 478 -4.63 9.28 -14.20
C MET A 478 -3.11 9.12 -14.10
N SER A 479 -2.39 9.30 -15.21
CA SER A 479 -0.92 9.30 -15.26
C SER A 479 -0.36 10.51 -14.51
N PHE A 480 -0.93 11.70 -14.76
CA PHE A 480 -0.55 12.91 -14.03
C PHE A 480 -0.77 12.76 -12.52
N ALA A 481 -1.94 12.27 -12.11
CA ALA A 481 -2.27 12.06 -10.69
C ALA A 481 -1.29 11.11 -9.98
N ARG A 482 -0.74 10.09 -10.68
CA ARG A 482 0.34 9.24 -10.12
C ARG A 482 1.60 10.03 -9.82
N GLY A 483 1.94 11.00 -10.67
CA GLY A 483 3.07 11.89 -10.49
C GLY A 483 2.96 12.79 -9.25
N LEU A 484 1.74 12.98 -8.73
CA LEU A 484 1.49 13.77 -7.52
C LEU A 484 1.80 13.00 -6.22
N TRP A 485 2.01 11.69 -6.28
CA TRP A 485 2.50 10.89 -5.15
C TRP A 485 4.01 11.06 -4.96
N LEU A 486 4.51 12.31 -5.01
CA LEU A 486 5.93 12.67 -5.08
C LEU A 486 6.76 11.75 -4.20
N ALA A 487 7.72 11.04 -4.80
CA ALA A 487 8.68 10.29 -4.02
C ALA A 487 9.61 11.28 -3.29
N PRO A 488 9.91 11.05 -1.99
CA PRO A 488 10.80 11.91 -1.22
C PRO A 488 12.11 12.19 -1.96
N SER A 489 12.62 13.42 -1.85
CA SER A 489 13.97 13.75 -2.33
C SER A 489 14.95 13.68 -1.17
N ILE A 490 16.14 13.12 -1.40
CA ILE A 490 17.21 13.16 -0.40
C ILE A 490 17.65 14.60 -0.08
N ASP A 491 17.35 15.57 -0.94
CA ASP A 491 17.62 16.99 -0.72
C ASP A 491 16.77 17.59 0.41
N GLN A 492 15.68 16.91 0.80
CA GLN A 492 14.84 17.29 1.95
C GLN A 492 15.46 16.89 3.31
N GLY A 493 16.63 16.26 3.29
CA GLY A 493 17.36 15.81 4.47
C GLY A 493 17.16 14.33 4.75
N VAL A 494 18.17 13.71 5.38
CA VAL A 494 18.16 12.29 5.75
C VAL A 494 18.55 12.19 7.23
N THR A 495 17.69 11.61 8.07
CA THR A 495 17.95 11.39 9.51
C THR A 495 17.74 9.92 9.86
N VAL A 496 18.47 9.38 10.84
CA VAL A 496 18.31 7.98 11.28
C VAL A 496 18.14 7.89 12.78
N GLU A 497 17.13 7.15 13.23
CA GLU A 497 16.82 6.90 14.64
C GLU A 497 16.43 5.43 14.83
N GLY A 498 17.19 4.68 15.65
CA GLY A 498 16.96 3.26 15.85
C GLY A 498 17.17 2.45 14.56
N ASP A 499 16.17 1.69 14.14
CA ASP A 499 16.16 0.98 12.85
C ASP A 499 15.45 1.77 11.73
N GLN A 500 15.09 3.04 11.99
CA GLN A 500 14.32 3.88 11.09
C GLN A 500 15.19 4.95 10.43
N LEU A 501 15.14 5.02 9.11
CA LEU A 501 15.65 6.10 8.28
C LEU A 501 14.50 7.01 7.86
N ARG A 502 14.64 8.30 8.09
CA ARG A 502 13.73 9.34 7.60
C ARG A 502 14.38 10.15 6.48
N ILE A 503 13.70 10.31 5.34
CA ILE A 503 14.11 11.10 4.18
C ILE A 503 13.04 12.17 3.94
N GLY A 504 13.34 13.43 4.21
CA GLY A 504 12.33 14.47 4.33
C GLY A 504 11.37 14.16 5.48
N GLU A 505 10.08 13.96 5.17
CA GLU A 505 9.07 13.50 6.13
C GLU A 505 8.90 11.97 6.14
N GLU A 506 9.57 11.27 5.23
CA GLU A 506 9.35 9.85 4.94
C GLU A 506 10.21 8.90 5.74
N THR A 507 9.58 8.13 6.64
CA THR A 507 10.26 7.14 7.48
C THR A 507 10.19 5.73 6.87
N THR A 508 11.31 5.00 6.88
CA THR A 508 11.46 3.63 6.37
C THR A 508 12.46 2.85 7.22
N THR A 509 12.38 1.52 7.25
CA THR A 509 13.29 0.66 8.02
C THR A 509 14.61 0.36 7.29
N LEU A 510 15.68 0.12 8.05
CA LEU A 510 16.98 -0.37 7.56
C LEU A 510 17.08 -1.91 7.56
N PRO A 511 17.93 -2.53 6.72
CA PRO A 511 18.78 -1.93 5.69
C PRO A 511 17.99 -1.48 4.46
N LEU A 512 18.46 -0.44 3.79
CA LEU A 512 17.79 0.17 2.65
C LEU A 512 18.75 0.43 1.50
N LEU A 513 18.31 0.15 0.27
CA LEU A 513 18.86 0.75 -0.95
C LEU A 513 17.74 1.50 -1.66
N VAL A 514 17.98 2.75 -2.07
CA VAL A 514 17.09 3.50 -2.97
C VAL A 514 17.83 3.83 -4.26
N SER A 515 17.13 3.75 -5.40
CA SER A 515 17.57 4.40 -6.63
C SER A 515 17.03 5.80 -6.71
N LEU A 516 17.82 6.70 -7.26
CA LEU A 516 17.56 8.12 -7.36
C LEU A 516 17.54 8.54 -8.83
N GLU A 517 16.75 9.57 -9.12
CA GLU A 517 16.82 10.32 -10.39
C GLU A 517 17.88 11.42 -10.30
N ASP A 518 18.19 12.02 -11.45
CA ASP A 518 19.05 13.20 -11.50
C ASP A 518 18.38 14.32 -10.68
N GLY A 519 19.06 14.82 -9.64
CA GLY A 519 18.51 15.77 -8.68
C GLY A 519 17.85 15.14 -7.44
N GLY A 520 18.28 13.95 -7.02
CA GLY A 520 18.07 13.45 -5.65
C GLY A 520 16.67 12.88 -5.34
N ARG A 521 15.71 12.95 -6.27
CA ARG A 521 14.38 12.35 -6.09
C ARG A 521 14.47 10.84 -6.05
N ILE A 522 13.82 10.22 -5.06
CA ILE A 522 13.76 8.76 -4.98
C ILE A 522 12.89 8.23 -6.11
N ARG A 523 13.37 7.19 -6.79
CA ARG A 523 12.64 6.51 -7.86
C ARG A 523 12.10 5.17 -7.40
N GLU A 524 12.92 4.40 -6.70
CA GLU A 524 12.59 3.03 -6.29
C GLU A 524 13.30 2.66 -5.00
N PHE A 525 12.62 1.90 -4.13
CA PHE A 525 13.14 1.34 -2.89
C PHE A 525 13.43 -0.15 -3.09
N TYR A 526 14.53 -0.65 -2.50
CA TYR A 526 14.92 -2.05 -2.51
C TYR A 526 15.17 -2.51 -1.06
N LEU A 527 14.16 -3.11 -0.43
CA LEU A 527 14.14 -3.46 1.00
C LEU A 527 14.48 -4.93 1.29
N ASN A 528 14.08 -5.86 0.41
CA ASN A 528 14.18 -7.30 0.69
C ASN A 528 15.59 -7.89 0.45
N ASN A 529 16.45 -7.20 -0.29
CA ASN A 529 17.85 -7.56 -0.54
C ASN A 529 18.65 -6.36 -1.07
N PRO A 530 18.83 -5.28 -0.28
CA PRO A 530 19.39 -4.02 -0.77
C PRO A 530 20.71 -4.19 -1.54
N LEU A 531 21.68 -4.92 -0.97
CA LEU A 531 22.99 -5.14 -1.58
C LEU A 531 22.94 -6.06 -2.82
N GLY A 532 22.05 -7.05 -2.86
CA GLY A 532 21.85 -7.87 -4.06
C GLY A 532 21.13 -7.10 -5.17
N SER A 533 20.15 -6.28 -4.82
CA SER A 533 19.42 -5.40 -5.74
C SER A 533 20.28 -4.29 -6.33
N PHE A 534 21.38 -3.93 -5.66
CA PHE A 534 22.40 -3.05 -6.24
C PHE A 534 22.92 -3.59 -7.58
N MET A 535 23.07 -4.92 -7.72
CA MET A 535 23.55 -5.55 -8.95
C MET A 535 22.58 -5.38 -10.13
N SER A 536 21.27 -5.32 -9.85
CA SER A 536 20.23 -5.07 -10.86
C SER A 536 20.04 -3.60 -11.23
N LEU A 537 20.62 -2.64 -10.50
CA LEU A 537 20.49 -1.21 -10.85
C LEU A 537 21.00 -0.93 -12.27
N PRO A 538 20.34 -0.06 -13.05
CA PRO A 538 20.88 0.38 -14.34
C PRO A 538 22.27 1.02 -14.19
N PRO A 539 23.18 0.90 -15.18
CA PRO A 539 24.38 1.71 -15.25
C PRO A 539 24.03 3.21 -15.16
N GLU A 540 24.91 4.03 -14.61
CA GLU A 540 24.74 5.47 -14.43
C GLU A 540 23.58 5.87 -13.50
N ARG A 541 22.96 4.93 -12.77
CA ARG A 541 21.88 5.24 -11.83
C ARG A 541 22.44 5.80 -10.52
N TYR A 542 21.92 6.93 -10.05
CA TYR A 542 22.19 7.42 -8.69
C TYR A 542 21.51 6.52 -7.65
N TYR A 543 22.13 6.34 -6.49
CA TYR A 543 21.60 5.50 -5.43
C TYR A 543 22.03 5.99 -4.04
N LEU A 544 21.26 5.61 -3.01
CA LEU A 544 21.61 5.75 -1.60
C LEU A 544 21.37 4.41 -0.90
N TYR A 545 22.37 3.90 -0.18
CA TYR A 545 22.29 2.70 0.66
C TYR A 545 22.52 3.10 2.11
N VAL A 546 21.76 2.52 3.04
CA VAL A 546 21.85 2.79 4.48
C VAL A 546 21.67 1.47 5.25
N ASP A 547 22.48 1.26 6.30
CA ASP A 547 22.43 0.06 7.14
C ASP A 547 22.88 0.36 8.59
N LEU A 548 22.57 -0.53 9.53
CA LEU A 548 23.07 -0.50 10.90
C LEU A 548 24.51 -1.02 10.95
N CYS A 549 25.40 -0.34 11.67
CA CYS A 549 26.76 -0.82 11.87
C CYS A 549 27.32 -0.55 13.27
N GLU A 550 27.99 -1.55 13.82
CA GLU A 550 28.47 -1.56 15.20
C GLU A 550 29.88 -0.95 15.29
N VAL A 551 29.99 0.26 15.85
CA VAL A 551 31.28 0.92 16.11
C VAL A 551 31.96 0.25 17.32
N GLN A 552 33.17 -0.26 17.14
CA GLN A 552 33.95 -0.83 18.26
C GLN A 552 34.07 0.18 19.42
N GLY A 553 33.64 -0.24 20.62
CA GLY A 553 33.74 0.53 21.86
C GLY A 553 32.40 1.08 22.39
N ARG A 554 31.31 0.99 21.62
CA ARG A 554 29.95 1.31 22.09
C ARG A 554 28.95 0.28 21.56
N PRO A 555 28.46 -0.64 22.41
CA PRO A 555 27.31 -1.47 22.05
C PRO A 555 26.09 -0.53 21.95
N GLY A 556 25.53 -0.35 20.75
CA GLY A 556 24.23 0.32 20.61
C GLY A 556 24.01 1.18 19.36
N ASP A 557 24.95 2.03 18.92
CA ASP A 557 24.56 3.16 18.07
C ASP A 557 25.54 3.43 16.90
N GLY A 558 25.14 3.10 15.66
CA GLY A 558 25.88 3.50 14.46
C GLY A 558 25.19 3.13 13.14
N TYR A 559 25.38 3.97 12.12
CA TYR A 559 24.82 3.81 10.78
C TYR A 559 25.89 3.89 9.70
N CYS A 560 25.74 3.09 8.66
CA CYS A 560 26.62 3.06 7.50
C CYS A 560 25.83 3.46 6.25
N MET A 561 26.28 4.52 5.56
CA MET A 561 25.61 5.09 4.38
C MET A 561 26.53 5.13 3.16
N LEU A 562 25.99 4.88 1.96
CA LEU A 562 26.69 4.93 0.68
C LEU A 562 25.82 5.64 -0.37
N TYR A 563 26.30 6.76 -0.91
CA TYR A 563 25.65 7.49 -2.01
C TYR A 563 26.59 7.55 -3.23
N GLY A 564 26.06 7.34 -4.43
CA GLY A 564 26.88 7.40 -5.63
C GLY A 564 26.12 7.13 -6.91
N LYS A 565 26.87 7.04 -8.02
CA LYS A 565 26.35 6.74 -9.36
C LYS A 565 26.93 5.43 -9.85
N LYS A 566 26.07 4.45 -10.15
CA LYS A 566 26.50 3.09 -10.50
C LYS A 566 27.37 3.09 -11.76
N GLY A 567 28.56 2.49 -11.67
CA GLY A 567 29.46 2.30 -12.81
C GLY A 567 30.44 3.44 -13.09
N VAL A 568 30.36 4.56 -12.33
CA VAL A 568 31.22 5.73 -12.56
C VAL A 568 32.20 5.92 -11.41
N TRP A 569 31.72 6.22 -10.19
CA TRP A 569 32.52 6.46 -8.98
C TRP A 569 31.63 6.39 -7.71
N ASN A 570 32.18 6.00 -6.55
CA ASN A 570 31.48 6.07 -5.25
C ASN A 570 32.20 7.07 -4.33
N ILE A 571 31.46 7.96 -3.65
CA ILE A 571 31.98 8.89 -2.62
C ILE A 571 31.42 8.43 -1.27
N PRO A 572 32.24 7.93 -0.31
CA PRO A 572 31.76 7.56 1.02
C PRO A 572 31.55 8.82 1.89
N PHE A 573 30.43 8.90 2.63
CA PHE A 573 30.10 10.01 3.55
C PHE A 573 30.17 9.56 5.02
N SER A 574 30.55 10.43 5.96
CA SER A 574 30.34 10.24 7.42
C SER A 574 29.11 10.99 7.93
N GLN A 575 28.66 10.63 9.13
CA GLN A 575 27.57 11.31 9.84
C GLN A 575 27.91 12.79 10.11
N GLU A 576 29.17 13.12 10.40
CA GLU A 576 29.61 14.52 10.58
C GLU A 576 29.70 15.30 9.26
N ASP A 577 30.08 14.64 8.15
CA ASP A 577 30.15 15.25 6.82
C ASP A 577 28.77 15.61 6.25
N LEU A 578 27.71 14.92 6.69
CA LEU A 578 26.33 15.21 6.31
C LEU A 578 25.65 16.23 7.25
N LEU A 579 25.98 16.22 8.55
CA LEU A 579 25.44 17.21 9.50
C LEU A 579 26.00 18.63 9.28
N GLN A 580 27.13 18.78 8.59
CA GLN A 580 27.71 20.10 8.27
C GLN A 580 27.57 20.53 6.79
N THR A 581 27.20 19.64 5.88
CA THR A 581 27.17 19.94 4.44
C THR A 581 25.84 19.52 3.82
N VAL A 582 24.94 20.50 3.68
CA VAL A 582 23.90 20.49 2.65
C VAL A 582 24.58 20.16 1.33
N VAL A 583 24.11 19.10 0.65
CA VAL A 583 24.57 18.62 -0.64
C VAL A 583 24.89 19.81 -1.57
N PRO A 584 26.17 20.12 -1.88
CA PRO A 584 26.45 21.25 -2.76
C PRO A 584 26.24 20.82 -4.20
N THR A 585 25.42 21.57 -4.92
CA THR A 585 25.18 21.46 -6.36
C THR A 585 26.40 21.79 -7.24
N GLU A 586 27.60 21.99 -6.69
CA GLU A 586 28.83 22.15 -7.49
C GLU A 586 30.13 21.58 -6.83
N PRO A 587 31.11 21.08 -7.61
CA PRO A 587 32.27 20.32 -7.11
C PRO A 587 33.43 21.15 -6.53
N GLN A 588 33.30 22.46 -6.34
CA GLN A 588 34.48 23.34 -6.21
C GLN A 588 35.04 23.55 -4.78
N HIS A 589 34.43 22.99 -3.73
CA HIS A 589 34.84 23.29 -2.33
C HIS A 589 35.39 22.12 -1.51
N LEU A 590 35.84 21.03 -2.13
CA LEU A 590 36.52 19.94 -1.44
C LEU A 590 38.02 20.23 -1.24
N ARG A 591 38.39 21.01 -0.20
CA ARG A 591 39.81 21.17 0.20
C ARG A 591 40.23 20.09 1.21
N ARG A 592 41.06 19.16 0.72
CA ARG A 592 42.11 18.38 1.41
C ARG A 592 41.93 18.19 2.93
N ARG A 593 41.31 17.06 3.31
CA ARG A 593 41.89 16.09 4.25
C ARG A 593 41.11 14.77 4.10
N GLU A 594 41.85 13.72 3.69
CA GLU A 594 41.40 12.33 3.52
C GLU A 594 40.35 12.05 2.41
N VAL A 595 40.63 12.52 1.18
CA VAL A 595 39.99 11.95 -0.03
C VAL A 595 40.74 10.68 -0.42
N TRP A 596 40.10 9.51 -0.31
CA TRP A 596 40.62 8.27 -0.89
C TRP A 596 40.24 8.22 -2.37
N ASN A 597 41.24 8.37 -3.25
CA ASN A 597 41.08 8.25 -4.70
C ASN A 597 41.45 6.83 -5.13
N GLY A 598 40.44 5.98 -5.35
CA GLY A 598 40.64 4.65 -5.95
C GLY A 598 39.32 3.91 -6.19
N PRO A 599 39.26 2.98 -7.16
CA PRO A 599 38.10 2.13 -7.38
C PRO A 599 37.90 1.20 -6.17
N ALA A 600 36.97 1.57 -5.28
CA ALA A 600 36.68 0.84 -4.05
C ALA A 600 36.27 -0.64 -4.27
N TRP A 601 35.89 -1.01 -5.50
CA TRP A 601 35.53 -2.39 -5.84
C TRP A 601 36.73 -3.34 -5.91
N HIS A 602 37.94 -2.83 -6.19
CA HIS A 602 39.12 -3.68 -6.35
C HIS A 602 39.73 -4.14 -5.01
N VAL A 603 39.43 -3.46 -3.90
CA VAL A 603 40.03 -3.74 -2.59
C VAL A 603 39.13 -4.62 -1.71
N ALA A 604 37.81 -4.66 -1.94
CA ALA A 604 36.87 -5.27 -0.99
C ALA A 604 36.34 -6.67 -1.35
N MET A 605 36.43 -7.16 -2.60
CA MET A 605 35.67 -8.38 -2.99
C MET A 605 36.39 -9.46 -3.81
N ARG A 606 37.65 -9.31 -4.23
CA ARG A 606 38.35 -10.42 -4.91
C ARG A 606 38.96 -11.45 -3.94
N ASP A 607 39.48 -10.97 -2.81
CA ASP A 607 40.30 -11.80 -1.90
C ASP A 607 39.64 -12.03 -0.53
N GLN A 608 38.35 -11.73 -0.40
CA GLN A 608 37.61 -11.86 0.86
C GLN A 608 36.31 -12.64 0.70
N LEU A 609 35.96 -13.37 1.75
CA LEU A 609 34.76 -14.21 1.82
C LEU A 609 33.75 -13.57 2.77
N GLN A 610 32.59 -13.15 2.26
CA GLN A 610 31.52 -12.57 3.04
C GLN A 610 30.65 -13.68 3.63
N VAL A 611 30.43 -13.65 4.94
CA VAL A 611 29.66 -14.67 5.66
C VAL A 611 28.54 -13.99 6.43
N LEU A 612 27.32 -14.42 6.15
CA LEU A 612 26.09 -14.05 6.83
C LEU A 612 25.50 -15.33 7.45
N SER A 613 25.30 -15.32 8.76
CA SER A 613 24.69 -16.43 9.50
C SER A 613 23.54 -15.90 10.34
N GLY A 614 22.31 -16.30 10.02
CA GLY A 614 21.08 -15.85 10.67
C GLY A 614 20.27 -16.99 11.28
N GLY A 615 19.65 -16.72 12.43
CA GLY A 615 18.54 -17.53 12.94
C GLY A 615 17.22 -17.11 12.28
N PHE A 616 16.24 -18.01 12.16
CA PHE A 616 14.93 -17.71 11.58
C PHE A 616 14.30 -16.44 12.20
N PRO A 617 13.77 -15.49 11.41
CA PRO A 617 13.53 -15.55 9.97
C PRO A 617 14.68 -15.03 9.08
N HIS A 618 15.86 -14.75 9.65
CA HIS A 618 16.96 -14.12 8.93
C HIS A 618 17.73 -15.14 8.05
N PRO A 619 18.04 -14.81 6.78
CA PRO A 619 18.73 -15.72 5.88
C PRO A 619 20.23 -15.79 6.19
N SER A 620 20.82 -16.97 6.02
CA SER A 620 22.28 -17.14 5.97
C SER A 620 22.76 -17.18 4.52
N LYS A 621 23.94 -16.65 4.25
CA LYS A 621 24.57 -16.60 2.92
C LYS A 621 26.09 -16.55 3.04
N VAL A 622 26.79 -17.19 2.12
CA VAL A 622 28.23 -17.03 1.94
C VAL A 622 28.49 -16.54 0.53
N ILE A 623 29.27 -15.47 0.38
CA ILE A 623 29.52 -14.82 -0.90
C ILE A 623 31.03 -14.67 -1.09
N ARG A 624 31.51 -15.01 -2.29
CA ARG A 624 32.87 -14.73 -2.73
C ARG A 624 32.89 -14.30 -4.19
N GLY A 625 33.35 -13.08 -4.46
CA GLY A 625 33.31 -12.54 -5.82
C GLY A 625 31.88 -12.51 -6.39
N GLN A 626 31.62 -13.28 -7.44
CA GLN A 626 30.27 -13.47 -8.00
C GLN A 626 29.59 -14.78 -7.58
N GLU A 627 30.30 -15.64 -6.86
CA GLU A 627 29.78 -16.91 -6.37
C GLU A 627 29.05 -16.69 -5.04
N GLN A 628 27.90 -17.34 -4.91
CA GLN A 628 27.11 -17.35 -3.68
C GLN A 628 26.73 -18.78 -3.31
N ALA A 629 26.81 -19.08 -2.04
CA ALA A 629 26.30 -20.30 -1.44
C ALA A 629 25.29 -19.94 -0.36
N VAL A 630 24.15 -20.61 -0.37
CA VAL A 630 23.10 -20.43 0.65
C VAL A 630 23.19 -21.65 1.57
N PRO A 631 23.56 -21.47 2.85
CA PRO A 631 23.48 -22.55 3.81
C PRO A 631 22.02 -22.96 4.00
N GLU A 632 21.79 -24.26 4.05
CA GLU A 632 20.46 -24.84 4.23
C GLU A 632 20.26 -25.24 5.69
N ARG A 633 19.00 -25.50 6.10
CA ARG A 633 18.62 -25.83 7.48
C ARG A 633 19.64 -26.76 8.18
N GLY A 634 20.11 -26.32 9.35
CA GLY A 634 21.14 -26.98 10.13
C GLY A 634 22.48 -26.25 10.12
N LEU A 635 23.58 -27.01 10.03
CA LEU A 635 24.94 -26.50 9.80
C LEU A 635 25.42 -26.92 8.41
N THR A 636 26.02 -25.99 7.67
CA THR A 636 26.72 -26.31 6.42
C THR A 636 28.21 -26.07 6.58
N VAL A 637 29.01 -27.08 6.23
CA VAL A 637 30.48 -27.04 6.24
C VAL A 637 30.95 -26.94 4.79
N TYR A 638 31.50 -25.79 4.42
CA TYR A 638 32.12 -25.56 3.12
C TYR A 638 33.63 -25.83 3.19
N ASP A 639 34.12 -26.77 2.39
CA ASP A 639 35.56 -26.94 2.16
C ASP A 639 36.01 -25.88 1.14
N LEU A 640 37.01 -25.08 1.53
CA LEU A 640 37.55 -23.98 0.73
C LEU A 640 39.01 -24.23 0.35
N SER A 641 39.43 -23.77 -0.83
CA SER A 641 40.85 -23.77 -1.24
C SER A 641 41.72 -22.85 -0.36
N ALA A 642 43.05 -22.85 -0.54
CA ALA A 642 43.93 -21.89 0.14
C ALA A 642 43.63 -20.44 -0.25
N GLU A 643 43.12 -20.25 -1.46
CA GLU A 643 42.64 -18.99 -2.00
C GLU A 643 41.18 -18.73 -1.59
N GLY A 644 40.49 -19.66 -0.94
CA GLY A 644 39.12 -19.53 -0.44
C GLY A 644 38.01 -19.94 -1.43
N GLU A 645 38.32 -20.71 -2.48
CA GLU A 645 37.35 -21.10 -3.51
C GLU A 645 36.46 -22.22 -2.98
N PHE A 646 35.16 -22.21 -3.29
CA PHE A 646 34.27 -23.28 -2.85
C PHE A 646 34.60 -24.59 -3.56
N LEU A 647 35.02 -25.60 -2.81
CA LEU A 647 35.38 -26.91 -3.36
C LEU A 647 34.28 -27.94 -3.15
N ALA A 648 33.72 -27.99 -1.96
CA ALA A 648 32.65 -28.91 -1.58
C ALA A 648 31.84 -28.33 -0.40
N ALA A 649 30.65 -28.86 -0.20
CA ALA A 649 29.81 -28.54 0.96
C ALA A 649 29.23 -29.82 1.55
N THR A 650 29.37 -30.00 2.85
CA THR A 650 28.71 -31.06 3.62
C THR A 650 27.62 -30.43 4.47
N ARG A 651 26.40 -30.96 4.36
CA ARG A 651 25.25 -30.44 5.11
C ARG A 651 24.91 -31.36 6.27
N TYR A 652 24.66 -30.75 7.41
CA TYR A 652 24.24 -31.39 8.65
C TYR A 652 22.85 -30.85 8.99
N ASP A 653 21.78 -31.54 8.56
CA ASP A 653 20.41 -31.18 8.92
C ASP A 653 20.12 -31.69 10.33
N THR A 654 20.29 -30.83 11.32
CA THR A 654 20.07 -31.13 12.74
C THR A 654 18.60 -31.29 13.12
N CYS A 655 17.68 -31.12 12.17
CA CYS A 655 16.25 -31.32 12.35
C CYS A 655 15.74 -32.64 11.76
N ALA A 656 16.46 -33.18 10.77
CA ALA A 656 16.20 -34.49 10.21
C ALA A 656 17.18 -35.57 10.73
N ASP A 657 18.18 -35.18 11.51
CA ASP A 657 19.32 -36.01 11.96
C ASP A 657 20.04 -36.71 10.78
N THR A 658 20.22 -35.97 9.68
CA THR A 658 20.84 -36.48 8.45
C THR A 658 22.07 -35.68 8.05
N VAL A 659 23.09 -36.40 7.56
CA VAL A 659 24.29 -35.82 6.93
C VAL A 659 24.20 -36.05 5.42
N GLU A 660 24.30 -34.98 4.65
CA GLU A 660 24.40 -35.03 3.19
C GLU A 660 25.83 -34.67 2.79
N GLU A 661 26.59 -35.69 2.41
CA GLU A 661 27.98 -35.55 1.99
C GLU A 661 28.10 -35.17 0.50
N PRO A 662 29.15 -34.43 0.12
CA PRO A 662 29.39 -34.06 -1.27
C PRO A 662 29.70 -35.29 -2.14
N THR A 663 29.25 -35.26 -3.40
CA THR A 663 29.48 -36.33 -4.39
C THR A 663 30.96 -36.61 -4.70
N VAL A 664 31.86 -35.67 -4.39
CA VAL A 664 33.30 -35.80 -4.58
C VAL A 664 34.00 -35.25 -3.34
N THR A 665 34.84 -36.07 -2.68
CA THR A 665 35.64 -35.63 -1.54
C THR A 665 36.84 -34.82 -2.04
N VAL A 666 36.80 -33.50 -1.90
CA VAL A 666 37.92 -32.61 -2.21
C VAL A 666 38.47 -32.04 -0.90
N SER A 667 39.77 -32.20 -0.64
CA SER A 667 40.37 -31.72 0.60
C SER A 667 40.82 -30.25 0.46
N GLY A 668 39.97 -29.32 0.88
CA GLY A 668 40.32 -27.89 1.01
C GLY A 668 41.30 -27.59 2.15
N ARG A 669 41.86 -26.37 2.17
CA ARG A 669 42.68 -25.86 3.28
C ARG A 669 41.81 -25.40 4.45
N TYR A 670 40.73 -24.67 4.17
CA TYR A 670 39.85 -24.14 5.20
C TYR A 670 38.51 -24.87 5.21
N ARG A 671 37.92 -25.03 6.39
CA ARG A 671 36.51 -25.41 6.57
C ARG A 671 35.75 -24.22 7.12
N LEU A 672 34.84 -23.67 6.33
CA LEU A 672 33.91 -22.64 6.76
C LEU A 672 32.63 -23.32 7.24
N VAL A 673 32.24 -23.10 8.48
CA VAL A 673 31.01 -23.63 9.07
C VAL A 673 30.03 -22.48 9.27
N VAL A 674 28.81 -22.63 8.74
CA VAL A 674 27.75 -21.61 8.84
C VAL A 674 26.44 -22.27 9.19
N SER A 675 25.72 -21.73 10.18
CA SER A 675 24.35 -22.18 10.49
C SER A 675 23.32 -21.50 9.59
N ALA A 676 22.25 -22.21 9.25
CA ALA A 676 21.04 -21.63 8.69
C ALA A 676 19.82 -22.26 9.34
N ASP A 677 18.78 -21.43 9.55
CA ASP A 677 17.42 -21.83 9.90
C ASP A 677 17.34 -23.17 10.65
N SER A 678 17.68 -23.14 11.95
CA SER A 678 17.68 -24.28 12.90
C SER A 678 19.03 -24.96 13.16
N ALA A 679 19.83 -24.39 14.06
CA ALA A 679 21.01 -25.10 14.57
C ALA A 679 20.65 -26.37 15.40
N LEU A 680 19.43 -26.51 15.94
CA LEU A 680 19.04 -27.66 16.77
C LEU A 680 17.49 -27.86 16.82
N CYS A 681 16.88 -28.67 15.94
CA CYS A 681 15.43 -28.99 16.10
C CYS A 681 15.14 -30.26 16.94
N GLU A 682 16.02 -31.27 16.93
CA GLU A 682 15.90 -32.51 17.73
C GLU A 682 17.25 -32.90 18.40
N ASP A 683 17.46 -34.18 18.76
CA ASP A 683 18.55 -34.71 19.62
C ASP A 683 19.97 -34.21 19.27
N ARG A 684 20.81 -33.98 20.32
CA ARG A 684 22.13 -33.33 20.23
C ARG A 684 23.23 -34.17 19.58
N GLY A 685 22.96 -35.45 19.30
CA GLY A 685 23.98 -36.41 18.88
C GLY A 685 24.77 -36.02 17.64
N LEU A 686 24.17 -35.33 16.67
CA LEU A 686 24.85 -34.92 15.43
C LEU A 686 25.74 -33.66 15.62
N LEU A 687 25.32 -32.72 16.47
CA LEU A 687 26.16 -31.58 16.86
C LEU A 687 27.34 -32.02 17.73
N GLU A 688 27.14 -32.97 18.64
CA GLU A 688 28.22 -33.54 19.45
C GLU A 688 29.23 -34.29 18.58
N LYS A 689 28.78 -35.09 17.60
CA LYS A 689 29.66 -35.76 16.63
C LYS A 689 30.46 -34.75 15.81
N LEU A 690 29.81 -33.73 15.25
CA LEU A 690 30.47 -32.70 14.44
C LEU A 690 31.43 -31.84 15.28
N GLY A 691 31.02 -31.49 16.50
CA GLY A 691 31.85 -30.76 17.46
C GLY A 691 33.08 -31.57 17.87
N LEU A 692 32.96 -32.88 18.07
CA LEU A 692 34.10 -33.78 18.29
C LEU A 692 35.01 -33.89 17.07
N GLU A 693 34.45 -33.99 15.85
CA GLU A 693 35.22 -34.06 14.61
C GLU A 693 36.05 -32.78 14.38
N LEU A 694 35.46 -31.62 14.65
CA LEU A 694 36.10 -30.32 14.44
C LEU A 694 36.77 -29.75 15.70
N GLY A 695 36.74 -30.48 16.81
CA GLY A 695 37.29 -30.02 18.10
C GLY A 695 36.68 -28.73 18.63
N SER A 696 35.37 -28.53 18.46
CA SER A 696 34.63 -27.34 18.90
C SER A 696 33.60 -27.67 19.99
N GLU A 697 33.83 -27.12 21.19
CA GLU A 697 32.86 -27.10 22.27
C GLU A 697 31.68 -26.16 21.96
N VAL A 698 31.90 -25.11 21.16
CA VAL A 698 30.86 -24.15 20.78
C VAL A 698 29.80 -24.81 19.91
N ILE A 699 30.21 -25.55 18.87
CA ILE A 699 29.30 -26.33 18.00
C ILE A 699 28.48 -27.32 18.82
N SER A 700 29.15 -28.02 19.75
CA SER A 700 28.51 -29.01 20.64
C SER A 700 27.47 -28.39 21.56
N ALA A 701 27.58 -27.09 21.86
CA ALA A 701 26.73 -26.36 22.80
C ALA A 701 25.68 -25.44 22.13
N LEU A 702 25.61 -25.39 20.79
CA LEU A 702 24.70 -24.50 20.07
C LEU A 702 23.23 -24.73 20.46
N GLN A 703 22.51 -23.62 20.66
CA GLN A 703 21.09 -23.65 20.99
C GLN A 703 20.21 -23.49 19.75
N PHE A 704 18.93 -23.86 19.87
CA PHE A 704 17.94 -23.64 18.81
C PHE A 704 17.93 -22.17 18.34
N ARG A 705 18.02 -21.97 17.02
CA ARG A 705 18.09 -20.67 16.32
C ARG A 705 19.25 -19.76 16.67
N GLN A 706 20.28 -20.28 17.34
CA GLN A 706 21.48 -19.51 17.58
C GLN A 706 22.33 -19.44 16.30
N PRO A 707 22.64 -18.24 15.76
CA PRO A 707 23.49 -18.12 14.60
C PRO A 707 24.93 -18.47 14.98
N TYR A 708 25.61 -19.17 14.08
CA TYR A 708 26.99 -19.60 14.23
C TYR A 708 27.75 -19.42 12.91
N MET A 709 28.98 -18.94 13.00
CA MET A 709 29.95 -19.00 11.91
C MET A 709 31.35 -19.28 12.45
N GLY A 710 32.12 -20.09 11.73
CA GLY A 710 33.50 -20.37 12.09
C GLY A 710 34.34 -20.76 10.89
N ILE A 711 35.64 -20.55 10.97
CA ILE A 711 36.61 -20.93 9.94
C ILE A 711 37.75 -21.71 10.61
N PHE A 712 37.89 -22.97 10.22
CA PHE A 712 38.91 -23.89 10.70
C PHE A 712 40.01 -24.06 9.63
N ASP A 713 41.28 -23.88 10.02
CA ASP A 713 42.42 -24.19 9.14
C ASP A 713 42.88 -25.62 9.39
N ARG A 714 42.76 -26.48 8.37
CA ARG A 714 43.13 -27.90 8.46
C ARG A 714 44.64 -28.11 8.51
N GLN A 715 45.42 -27.18 7.98
CA GLN A 715 46.88 -27.25 7.99
C GLN A 715 47.45 -26.88 9.36
N GLU A 716 46.86 -25.88 10.02
CA GLU A 716 47.26 -25.49 11.38
C GLU A 716 46.54 -26.31 12.47
N GLY A 717 45.48 -27.03 12.12
CA GLY A 717 44.72 -27.88 13.05
C GLY A 717 43.98 -27.08 14.12
N ARG A 718 43.57 -25.85 13.83
CA ARG A 718 42.89 -24.96 14.78
C ARG A 718 41.82 -24.09 14.12
N TRP A 719 40.89 -23.63 14.94
CA TRP A 719 39.95 -22.58 14.57
C TRP A 719 40.70 -21.24 14.43
N LEU A 720 40.60 -20.63 13.26
CA LEU A 720 41.09 -19.27 13.05
C LEU A 720 40.12 -18.27 13.68
N VAL A 721 38.82 -18.49 13.48
CA VAL A 721 37.75 -17.73 14.10
C VAL A 721 36.55 -18.63 14.36
N GLU A 722 35.91 -18.43 15.49
CA GLU A 722 34.69 -19.13 15.90
C GLU A 722 33.77 -18.14 16.62
N LEU A 723 32.55 -17.95 16.13
CA LEU A 723 31.58 -17.00 16.65
C LEU A 723 30.19 -17.64 16.74
N SER A 724 29.52 -17.42 17.87
CA SER A 724 28.08 -17.64 18.03
C SER A 724 27.41 -16.34 18.47
N GLY A 725 26.18 -16.11 17.99
CA GLY A 725 25.37 -14.94 18.37
C GLY A 725 24.29 -15.29 19.39
N GLU A 726 23.45 -14.32 19.74
CA GLU A 726 22.23 -14.56 20.52
C GLU A 726 21.11 -15.12 19.63
N LYS A 727 20.06 -15.69 20.25
CA LYS A 727 18.92 -16.24 19.51
C LYS A 727 18.28 -15.15 18.63
N GLU A 728 17.96 -15.53 17.39
CA GLU A 728 17.29 -14.64 16.41
C GLU A 728 18.11 -13.39 16.02
N THR A 729 19.43 -13.39 16.29
CA THR A 729 20.33 -12.35 15.76
C THR A 729 20.97 -12.78 14.43
N VAL A 730 21.70 -11.85 13.80
CA VAL A 730 22.46 -12.10 12.57
C VAL A 730 23.92 -11.79 12.82
N LEU A 731 24.78 -12.76 12.49
CA LEU A 731 26.21 -12.55 12.41
C LEU A 731 26.55 -12.20 10.95
N HIS A 732 27.16 -11.03 10.74
CA HIS A 732 27.66 -10.60 9.42
C HIS A 732 29.12 -10.17 9.51
N ARG A 733 30.00 -10.88 8.79
CA ARG A 733 31.45 -10.65 8.78
C ARG A 733 32.05 -10.88 7.40
N PHE A 734 33.22 -10.31 7.17
CA PHE A 734 34.07 -10.60 6.02
C PHE A 734 35.33 -11.32 6.50
N PHE A 735 35.74 -12.39 5.84
CA PHE A 735 36.98 -13.08 6.15
C PHE A 735 38.09 -12.67 5.19
N SER A 736 39.19 -12.17 5.75
CA SER A 736 40.42 -11.94 5.01
C SER A 736 41.27 -13.20 5.02
N LEU A 737 41.46 -13.82 3.85
CA LEU A 737 42.25 -15.04 3.69
C LEU A 737 43.75 -14.80 3.88
N SER A 738 44.23 -13.59 3.60
CA SER A 738 45.62 -13.18 3.85
C SER A 738 45.85 -12.78 5.30
N GLY A 739 44.86 -12.15 5.94
CA GLY A 739 44.94 -11.68 7.32
C GLY A 739 44.47 -12.69 8.37
N HIS A 740 43.88 -13.81 7.96
CA HIS A 740 43.31 -14.85 8.83
C HIS A 740 42.37 -14.30 9.93
N GLN A 741 41.60 -13.25 9.60
CA GLN A 741 40.74 -12.55 10.56
C GLN A 741 39.35 -12.23 9.96
N LEU A 742 38.32 -12.24 10.81
CA LEU A 742 37.00 -11.70 10.48
C LEU A 742 37.01 -10.19 10.70
N VAL A 743 36.70 -9.45 9.65
CA VAL A 743 36.64 -8.01 9.57
C VAL A 743 35.17 -7.61 9.55
N ARG A 744 34.76 -6.66 10.40
CA ARG A 744 33.39 -6.14 10.34
C ARG A 744 33.18 -5.35 9.05
N PRO A 745 31.94 -5.23 8.56
CA PRO A 745 31.62 -4.30 7.48
C PRO A 745 32.20 -2.89 7.72
N CYS A 746 32.15 -2.35 8.95
CA CYS A 746 32.72 -1.03 9.25
C CYS A 746 34.26 -0.96 9.25
N GLU A 747 34.98 -2.07 9.46
CA GLU A 747 36.46 -2.08 9.51
C GLU A 747 37.02 -2.05 8.08
N LEU A 748 36.38 -2.76 7.15
CA LEU A 748 36.64 -2.72 5.71
C LEU A 748 36.44 -1.32 5.11
N LEU A 749 35.49 -0.58 5.66
CA LEU A 749 35.18 0.79 5.28
C LEU A 749 36.05 1.81 6.04
N GLY A 750 36.98 1.35 6.89
CA GLY A 750 37.95 2.19 7.59
C GLY A 750 37.39 2.99 8.77
N ARG A 751 36.29 2.53 9.40
CA ARG A 751 35.47 3.35 10.30
C ARG A 751 34.97 2.71 11.59
N CYS A 752 35.40 1.50 11.97
CA CYS A 752 35.21 1.12 13.38
C CYS A 752 36.27 1.84 14.23
N GLY A 753 35.83 2.77 15.08
CA GLY A 753 36.60 3.36 16.17
C GLY A 753 38.03 3.83 15.85
N ARG A 754 38.19 5.05 15.29
CA ARG A 754 39.43 5.80 15.58
C ARG A 754 39.24 6.49 16.94
N GLU A 755 39.62 5.84 18.03
CA GLU A 755 39.96 6.57 19.25
C GLU A 755 41.39 7.10 19.17
N LEU A 756 41.52 8.34 19.67
CA LEU A 756 42.74 9.10 19.88
C LEU A 756 43.85 8.29 20.57
N GLY A 757 45.04 8.34 19.98
CA GLY A 757 46.24 7.79 20.60
C GLY A 757 47.53 8.44 20.10
N ALA A 758 47.67 9.76 20.24
CA ALA A 758 48.96 10.44 20.40
C ALA A 758 48.81 11.93 20.75
N LEU A 759 48.37 12.21 21.99
CA LEU A 759 48.85 13.37 22.77
C LEU A 759 48.96 12.96 24.25
N GLN A 760 49.79 11.95 24.51
CA GLN A 760 50.69 11.89 25.67
C GLN A 760 51.77 10.79 25.49
N ARG A 761 52.69 11.06 24.55
CA ARG A 761 54.17 10.92 24.57
C ARG A 761 54.70 10.58 23.19
#